data_AF-A0A4Y7L1X7-F1
#
_entry.id   AF-A0A4Y7L1X7-F1
#
_cell.length_a   1.000
_cell.length_b   1.000
_cell.length_c   1.000
_cell.angle_alpha   90.00
_cell.angle_beta   90.00
_cell.angle_gamma   90.00
#
_symmetry.space_group_name_H-M   'P 1'
#
loop_
_entity.id
_entity.type
_entity.pdbx_description
1 polymer ?
#
loop_
_entity_poly.entity_id
_entity_poly.type
_entity_poly.pdbx_seq_one_letter_code
_entity_poly.pdbx_strand_id
1 'polypeptide(L)'
;MEKCLILLMGYLYLCLCSSVVESSEYMKYKDPKQPLNSRIKDLMSRMTLEEKIGQMTQIDKRFATSQMLRDYSIGSVLSGQGSTASVVEGVKATPEEWIDMVNDFQNGSLSSRLGIPMIYGIDAVHGHNNVYKATIFPHNVGLGCARDTDLVKRIGAATALEVRATGINYVFAPCIAVCRDPRWGRCYESYSEDPKIVQEMTEIIPGLQGYIPPSSRKGIPYVGGNTKVAACAKHFVGDGGTTKGINENNTVTDWHGLLSIHMPGYYSSIIKGVSTIMVSYSSWNGEKMHANRDLITTFLKGTLRFRGFVISDWMGLDKLTAPEHANYTHSVEAGINAGIDMVMVPINHTEFINDVTYLVKKSLIPMSRIEDAVRRILRVKFTMGLFENPVADFSFVKHLGSQAHRDLAREAVRKSLVLLKNGKSADEPLLPLPKNAPKILVAGRHANNLGLQCGGWTIDWQGKEGNNITAGTTILDAITSAVEPRTEIAYSENPEPEFVRSNNFSYAIIAVGEQPYAEKYGDNFNLTIPEPSLSTMKNVCGSIKCVLVVISGRPLVIEPYLSDVDALVAAWLPGSEGQGVTDVLYGDYGFTGKLSRTWFKNVDQLPMNYGDEHYDPLFSFALKLCNRINIKLALTGSLLSGGGSVPRAEATAEEWIDMVNNFQNGSLSSRLGIPMIYGIDAVHGNNNVYKATIFPHNVGLGCARYENPKIVQEMTEIILGLQGDVPADSRKGVPYIGGNNKVAACAKHFVGDGGTTKGINENNTVTDWHGLLSIHMPGYYNSIIKGVSTIMVSYSSWNGEKMHANRDLVTNFLKDTLNFRGFVISDWQGIDRITSPEGTNYTYSVQAGINAGIDMIMIPMNHTDFINDLTYLVEKNVIPMSRIDDAVKRILRVKFIMGLFESPMADYSFVDYLGSQKHRDLAREAVRKSLVLLKNGKSDSEPLLPLPKDAPKILVAGSHANNLGLQCGGWTIEWQGKEGNNITAGTTILNAIPSTVGPDTEIIYKANPEADFVKSNDFSYAIVVIGEQPYAETMGNNLNLTIPEPGLSTMKNVCGSIKCVVVLISGRPLLIEPYLSDVDALVAAWLLGSEGQGVTDVLYGDYGFTGKLSRTWFKSVDQLPMNYGDEHYDPLFPLDFGLETKPANTTA
;
A
#
# COMPACT_ATOMS: atom_id res chain seq x y z
N MET A 1 89.80 -42.40 5.82
CA MET A 1 88.87 -43.30 5.11
C MET A 1 87.70 -43.71 6.00
N GLU A 2 87.13 -42.77 6.78
CA GLU A 2 85.97 -43.00 7.66
C GLU A 2 84.89 -41.92 7.52
N LYS A 3 85.16 -40.82 6.79
CA LYS A 3 84.19 -39.74 6.53
C LYS A 3 83.42 -39.88 5.21
N CYS A 4 83.69 -40.89 4.39
CA CYS A 4 82.99 -41.11 3.11
C CYS A 4 81.85 -42.15 3.17
N LEU A 5 81.84 -43.06 4.14
CA LEU A 5 80.75 -44.06 4.25
C LEU A 5 79.49 -43.49 4.94
N ILE A 6 79.64 -42.54 5.87
CA ILE A 6 78.52 -41.95 6.60
C ILE A 6 77.71 -40.99 5.72
N LEU A 7 78.35 -40.33 4.74
CA LEU A 7 77.68 -39.44 3.79
C LEU A 7 76.90 -40.20 2.70
N LEU A 8 77.32 -41.41 2.32
CA LEU A 8 76.61 -42.23 1.33
C LEU A 8 75.40 -42.98 1.93
N MET A 9 75.42 -43.37 3.20
CA MET A 9 74.20 -43.89 3.86
C MET A 9 73.20 -42.79 4.22
N GLY A 10 73.66 -41.55 4.49
CA GLY A 10 72.78 -40.40 4.71
C GLY A 10 72.02 -39.97 3.45
N TYR A 11 72.66 -40.04 2.27
CA TYR A 11 72.00 -39.69 1.00
C TYR A 11 71.00 -40.77 0.54
N LEU A 12 71.26 -42.05 0.81
CA LEU A 12 70.31 -43.13 0.47
C LEU A 12 69.06 -43.11 1.37
N TYR A 13 69.20 -42.67 2.64
CA TYR A 13 68.05 -42.52 3.55
C TYR A 13 67.21 -41.27 3.22
N LEU A 14 67.82 -40.19 2.73
CA LEU A 14 67.09 -39.00 2.25
C LEU A 14 66.38 -39.21 0.90
N CYS A 15 66.90 -40.09 0.03
CA CYS A 15 66.21 -40.45 -1.22
C CYS A 15 65.07 -41.48 -1.03
N LEU A 16 64.98 -42.17 0.11
CA LEU A 16 63.89 -43.10 0.43
C LEU A 16 62.74 -42.46 1.22
N CYS A 17 62.87 -41.21 1.66
CA CYS A 17 61.76 -40.42 2.24
C CYS A 17 61.14 -39.41 1.26
N SER A 18 61.43 -39.53 -0.04
CA SER A 18 60.83 -38.71 -1.10
C SER A 18 59.69 -39.42 -1.82
N SER A 19 58.81 -40.11 -1.10
CA SER A 19 57.60 -40.67 -1.69
C SER A 19 56.36 -40.26 -0.90
N VAL A 20 55.53 -39.50 -1.60
CA VAL A 20 54.13 -39.16 -1.31
C VAL A 20 53.91 -38.02 -0.30
N VAL A 21 54.27 -36.80 -0.70
CA VAL A 21 53.36 -35.67 -0.40
C VAL A 21 52.33 -35.69 -1.52
N GLU A 22 51.18 -36.30 -1.25
CA GLU A 22 50.02 -36.26 -2.14
C GLU A 22 49.58 -34.79 -2.23
N SER A 23 49.97 -34.10 -3.31
CA SER A 23 49.44 -32.79 -3.62
C SER A 23 47.94 -32.96 -3.87
N SER A 24 47.09 -32.55 -2.94
CA SER A 24 45.64 -32.60 -3.14
C SER A 24 45.29 -31.80 -4.38
N GLU A 25 44.72 -32.49 -5.39
CA GLU A 25 44.35 -31.89 -6.66
C GLU A 25 43.35 -30.75 -6.39
N TYR A 26 43.62 -29.54 -6.88
CA TYR A 26 42.71 -28.40 -6.71
C TYR A 26 41.38 -28.64 -7.44
N MET A 27 40.32 -28.88 -6.67
CA MET A 27 38.97 -29.16 -7.17
C MET A 27 38.16 -27.87 -7.32
N LYS A 28 38.04 -27.35 -8.56
CA LYS A 28 37.34 -26.08 -8.84
C LYS A 28 35.90 -26.07 -8.32
N TYR A 29 35.21 -27.20 -8.34
CA TYR A 29 33.83 -27.26 -7.85
C TYR A 29 33.69 -26.98 -6.35
N LYS A 30 34.75 -27.19 -5.55
CA LYS A 30 34.77 -26.87 -4.11
C LYS A 30 35.10 -25.41 -3.82
N ASP A 31 35.58 -24.64 -4.80
CA ASP A 31 35.91 -23.23 -4.62
C ASP A 31 34.69 -22.34 -4.90
N PRO A 32 34.11 -21.66 -3.88
CA PRO A 32 32.94 -20.80 -4.06
C PRO A 32 33.21 -19.55 -4.92
N LYS A 33 34.49 -19.20 -5.15
CA LYS A 33 34.86 -18.05 -6.00
C LYS A 33 34.77 -18.37 -7.50
N GLN A 34 34.66 -19.65 -7.87
CA GLN A 34 34.55 -20.06 -9.26
C GLN A 34 33.14 -19.81 -9.80
N PRO A 35 33.01 -19.41 -11.09
CA PRO A 35 31.69 -19.26 -11.70
C PRO A 35 30.87 -20.55 -11.63
N LEU A 36 29.55 -20.42 -11.38
CA LEU A 36 28.62 -21.54 -11.23
C LEU A 36 28.76 -22.62 -12.32
N ASN A 37 28.77 -22.22 -13.59
CA ASN A 37 28.88 -23.18 -14.70
C ASN A 37 30.25 -23.87 -14.75
N SER A 38 31.31 -23.22 -14.28
CA SER A 38 32.64 -23.82 -14.16
C SER A 38 32.66 -24.88 -13.07
N ARG A 39 32.02 -24.61 -11.92
CA ARG A 39 31.90 -25.57 -10.81
C ARG A 39 31.10 -26.81 -11.23
N ILE A 40 29.96 -26.60 -11.89
CA ILE A 40 29.13 -27.71 -12.40
C ILE A 40 29.92 -28.55 -13.42
N LYS A 41 30.61 -27.90 -14.37
CA LYS A 41 31.39 -28.62 -15.40
C LYS A 41 32.52 -29.43 -14.77
N ASP A 42 33.26 -28.86 -13.82
CA ASP A 42 34.34 -29.54 -13.13
C ASP A 42 33.82 -30.76 -12.35
N LEU A 43 32.76 -30.58 -11.54
CA LEU A 43 32.16 -31.69 -10.80
C LEU A 43 31.65 -32.80 -11.72
N MET A 44 30.88 -32.46 -12.75
CA MET A 44 30.34 -33.44 -13.69
C MET A 44 31.41 -34.24 -14.43
N SER A 45 32.57 -33.63 -14.72
CA SER A 45 33.69 -34.31 -15.38
C SER A 45 34.37 -35.35 -14.49
N ARG A 46 34.18 -35.24 -13.17
CA ARG A 46 34.74 -36.14 -12.16
C ARG A 46 33.77 -37.24 -11.76
N MET A 47 32.48 -37.13 -12.11
CA MET A 47 31.43 -38.07 -11.69
C MET A 47 31.39 -39.33 -12.54
N THR A 48 31.25 -40.49 -11.90
CA THR A 48 30.91 -41.76 -12.57
C THR A 48 29.45 -41.77 -13.03
N LEU A 49 29.05 -42.80 -13.77
CA LEU A 49 27.65 -43.00 -14.13
C LEU A 49 26.79 -43.20 -12.87
N GLU A 50 27.27 -44.02 -11.94
CA GLU A 50 26.58 -44.36 -10.69
C GLU A 50 26.40 -43.12 -9.81
N GLU A 51 27.43 -42.27 -9.69
CA GLU A 51 27.33 -40.99 -8.96
C GLU A 51 26.33 -40.03 -9.64
N LYS A 52 26.27 -40.04 -10.98
CA LYS A 52 25.28 -39.25 -11.75
C LYS A 52 23.86 -39.75 -11.50
N ILE A 53 23.63 -41.06 -11.54
CA ILE A 53 22.33 -41.67 -11.26
C ILE A 53 21.94 -41.45 -9.79
N GLY A 54 22.89 -41.58 -8.85
CA GLY A 54 22.69 -41.28 -7.44
C GLY A 54 22.13 -39.87 -7.21
N GLN A 55 22.63 -38.86 -7.93
CA GLN A 55 22.08 -37.50 -7.87
C GLN A 55 20.63 -37.39 -8.35
N MET A 56 20.19 -38.27 -9.25
CA MET A 56 18.82 -38.32 -9.75
C MET A 56 17.86 -39.08 -8.82
N THR A 57 18.37 -39.69 -7.75
CA THR A 57 17.58 -40.50 -6.82
C THR A 57 17.22 -39.72 -5.56
N GLN A 58 15.92 -39.69 -5.24
CA GLN A 58 15.40 -39.21 -3.95
C GLN A 58 14.72 -40.37 -3.18
N ILE A 59 15.05 -40.52 -1.90
CA ILE A 59 14.54 -41.60 -1.03
C ILE A 59 13.85 -41.05 0.22
N ASP A 60 12.86 -41.76 0.75
CA ASP A 60 12.21 -41.37 2.01
C ASP A 60 13.13 -41.68 3.20
N LYS A 61 13.18 -40.78 4.18
CA LYS A 61 14.06 -40.90 5.34
C LYS A 61 13.88 -42.20 6.14
N ARG A 62 12.69 -42.83 6.11
CA ARG A 62 12.41 -44.10 6.80
C ARG A 62 13.23 -45.26 6.24
N PHE A 63 13.67 -45.15 4.99
CA PHE A 63 14.46 -46.15 4.29
C PHE A 63 15.89 -45.65 3.99
N ALA A 64 16.26 -44.47 4.50
CA ALA A 64 17.58 -43.88 4.30
C ALA A 64 18.51 -44.19 5.47
N THR A 65 19.80 -44.32 5.17
CA THR A 65 20.88 -44.36 6.18
C THR A 65 22.04 -43.51 5.71
N SER A 66 22.83 -42.94 6.63
CA SER A 66 24.04 -42.18 6.28
C SER A 66 25.02 -43.01 5.43
N GLN A 67 25.08 -44.33 5.65
CA GLN A 67 25.83 -45.27 4.82
C GLN A 67 25.30 -45.34 3.38
N MET A 68 23.99 -45.50 3.17
CA MET A 68 23.41 -45.54 1.82
C MET A 68 23.69 -44.24 1.05
N LEU A 69 23.59 -43.10 1.72
CA LEU A 69 23.87 -41.79 1.12
C LEU A 69 25.32 -41.67 0.63
N ARG A 70 26.27 -42.21 1.40
CA ARG A 70 27.68 -42.30 1.00
C ARG A 70 27.88 -43.25 -0.18
N ASP A 71 27.41 -44.49 -0.04
CA ASP A 71 27.77 -45.61 -0.92
C ASP A 71 27.10 -45.49 -2.29
N TYR A 72 25.89 -44.92 -2.38
CA TYR A 72 25.16 -44.69 -3.62
C TYR A 72 25.18 -43.23 -4.11
N SER A 73 25.85 -42.32 -3.40
CA SER A 73 25.90 -40.88 -3.74
C SER A 73 24.51 -40.26 -3.93
N ILE A 74 23.57 -40.62 -3.04
CA ILE A 74 22.15 -40.24 -3.13
C ILE A 74 22.00 -38.71 -3.16
N GLY A 75 21.21 -38.23 -4.13
CA GLY A 75 21.05 -36.81 -4.40
C GLY A 75 20.14 -36.10 -3.43
N SER A 76 19.13 -36.78 -2.90
CA SER A 76 18.13 -36.17 -2.04
C SER A 76 17.46 -37.16 -1.09
N VAL A 77 17.03 -36.65 0.07
CA VAL A 77 16.16 -37.36 1.02
C VAL A 77 14.87 -36.55 1.16
N LEU A 78 13.76 -37.20 1.49
CA LEU A 78 12.53 -36.50 1.89
C LEU A 78 11.90 -37.07 3.16
N SER A 79 11.05 -36.28 3.79
CA SER A 79 10.01 -36.77 4.71
C SER A 79 8.68 -36.85 3.98
N GLY A 80 8.23 -38.06 3.65
CA GLY A 80 6.91 -38.30 3.04
C GLY A 80 5.75 -38.28 4.04
N GLN A 81 4.60 -38.78 3.59
CA GLN A 81 3.31 -38.85 4.29
C GLN A 81 3.43 -39.15 5.81
N GLY A 82 3.21 -38.12 6.66
CA GLY A 82 3.18 -38.23 8.13
C GLY A 82 4.52 -38.55 8.81
N SER A 83 5.65 -38.39 8.11
CA SER A 83 6.97 -38.79 8.60
C SER A 83 7.59 -37.70 9.51
N THR A 84 7.59 -37.90 10.84
CA THR A 84 8.25 -37.03 11.85
C THR A 84 9.73 -37.38 12.03
N ALA A 85 10.58 -36.59 12.72
CA ALA A 85 12.01 -36.93 12.88
C ALA A 85 12.25 -38.35 13.46
N SER A 86 11.33 -38.80 14.31
CA SER A 86 11.31 -40.17 14.80
C SER A 86 10.71 -41.12 13.76
N VAL A 87 11.28 -42.31 13.64
CA VAL A 87 10.63 -43.43 12.93
C VAL A 87 9.50 -44.05 13.74
N VAL A 88 9.36 -43.69 15.02
CA VAL A 88 8.29 -44.13 15.91
C VAL A 88 7.14 -43.13 15.85
N GLU A 89 5.97 -43.61 15.46
CA GLU A 89 4.74 -42.82 15.39
C GLU A 89 4.38 -42.21 16.77
N GLY A 90 3.93 -40.95 16.79
CA GLY A 90 3.50 -40.26 18.00
C GLY A 90 4.59 -39.57 18.81
N VAL A 91 5.86 -39.68 18.43
CA VAL A 91 6.96 -38.94 19.07
C VAL A 91 6.95 -37.47 18.62
N LYS A 92 6.86 -36.58 19.61
CA LYS A 92 6.85 -35.12 19.44
C LYS A 92 8.28 -34.58 19.36
N ALA A 93 8.92 -34.78 18.22
CA ALA A 93 10.33 -34.42 18.04
C ALA A 93 10.59 -32.91 18.14
N THR A 94 11.69 -32.53 18.78
CA THR A 94 12.14 -31.13 18.86
C THR A 94 12.84 -30.71 17.56
N PRO A 95 12.93 -29.40 17.25
CA PRO A 95 13.70 -28.93 16.10
C PRO A 95 15.18 -29.36 16.11
N GLU A 96 15.80 -29.50 17.29
CA GLU A 96 17.17 -30.01 17.42
C GLU A 96 17.29 -31.48 16.99
N GLU A 97 16.35 -32.33 17.39
CA GLU A 97 16.34 -33.74 16.96
C GLU A 97 16.17 -33.87 15.45
N TRP A 98 15.39 -32.97 14.83
CA TRP A 98 15.32 -32.86 13.37
C TRP A 98 16.67 -32.45 12.76
N ILE A 99 17.31 -31.42 13.31
CA ILE A 99 18.63 -30.95 12.85
C ILE A 99 19.66 -32.08 12.93
N ASP A 100 19.71 -32.81 14.04
CA ASP A 100 20.65 -33.92 14.23
C ASP A 100 20.43 -35.03 13.19
N MET A 101 19.18 -35.41 12.93
CA MET A 101 18.84 -36.38 11.90
C MET A 101 19.26 -35.91 10.49
N VAL A 102 18.93 -34.66 10.13
CA VAL A 102 19.30 -34.09 8.82
C VAL A 102 20.82 -34.02 8.67
N ASN A 103 21.53 -33.67 9.74
CA ASN A 103 22.98 -33.60 9.77
C ASN A 103 23.65 -34.99 9.66
N ASP A 104 23.10 -36.03 10.27
CA ASP A 104 23.61 -37.41 10.09
C ASP A 104 23.56 -37.84 8.62
N PHE A 105 22.41 -37.65 7.97
CA PHE A 105 22.26 -37.91 6.54
C PHE A 105 23.22 -37.06 5.70
N GLN A 106 23.35 -35.78 6.03
CA GLN A 106 24.25 -34.90 5.32
C GLN A 106 25.72 -35.32 5.45
N ASN A 107 26.16 -35.70 6.66
CA ASN A 107 27.50 -36.21 6.93
C ASN A 107 27.78 -37.49 6.14
N GLY A 108 26.80 -38.39 6.03
CA GLY A 108 26.85 -39.54 5.12
C GLY A 108 27.17 -39.12 3.68
N SER A 109 26.40 -38.17 3.13
CA SER A 109 26.59 -37.65 1.76
C SER A 109 27.97 -36.98 1.58
N LEU A 110 28.41 -36.18 2.55
CA LEU A 110 29.70 -35.48 2.53
C LEU A 110 30.90 -36.43 2.64
N SER A 111 30.73 -37.61 3.23
CA SER A 111 31.76 -38.64 3.33
C SER A 111 31.95 -39.46 2.04
N SER A 112 31.12 -39.23 1.01
CA SER A 112 31.30 -39.83 -0.32
C SER A 112 32.57 -39.29 -1.01
N ARG A 113 33.06 -40.00 -2.03
CA ARG A 113 34.29 -39.65 -2.77
C ARG A 113 34.33 -38.20 -3.26
N LEU A 114 33.19 -37.67 -3.73
CA LEU A 114 33.07 -36.30 -4.22
C LEU A 114 32.47 -35.33 -3.19
N GLY A 115 31.98 -35.82 -2.05
CA GLY A 115 31.37 -35.02 -1.00
C GLY A 115 30.24 -34.12 -1.50
N ILE A 116 29.36 -34.63 -2.37
CA ILE A 116 28.23 -33.87 -2.91
C ILE A 116 27.12 -33.84 -1.85
N PRO A 117 26.71 -32.67 -1.33
CA PRO A 117 25.68 -32.60 -0.30
C PRO A 117 24.31 -33.05 -0.83
N MET A 118 23.52 -33.73 0.00
CA MET A 118 22.14 -34.03 -0.32
C MET A 118 21.25 -32.81 -0.07
N ILE A 119 20.16 -32.71 -0.83
CA ILE A 119 19.09 -31.74 -0.60
C ILE A 119 17.94 -32.46 0.11
N TYR A 120 17.35 -31.87 1.16
CA TYR A 120 16.31 -32.51 1.96
C TYR A 120 14.96 -31.87 1.68
N GLY A 121 14.00 -32.63 1.16
CA GLY A 121 12.64 -32.19 0.79
C GLY A 121 11.56 -32.47 1.84
N ILE A 122 10.58 -31.58 1.98
CA ILE A 122 9.36 -31.84 2.79
C ILE A 122 8.15 -31.05 2.28
N ASP A 123 6.94 -31.56 2.51
CA ASP A 123 5.66 -30.90 2.20
C ASP A 123 5.28 -29.79 3.20
N ALA A 124 6.06 -28.71 3.27
CA ALA A 124 5.69 -27.52 4.04
C ALA A 124 4.67 -26.63 3.27
N VAL A 125 3.41 -27.10 3.17
CA VAL A 125 2.39 -26.52 2.26
C VAL A 125 1.47 -25.47 2.88
N HIS A 126 1.45 -25.34 4.20
CA HIS A 126 0.73 -24.29 4.94
C HIS A 126 1.44 -23.99 6.27
N GLY A 127 2.74 -23.72 6.18
CA GLY A 127 3.67 -23.75 7.32
C GLY A 127 4.49 -25.04 7.33
N HIS A 128 5.35 -25.21 8.34
CA HIS A 128 6.17 -26.42 8.51
C HIS A 128 5.38 -27.55 9.18
N ASN A 129 4.28 -27.87 8.53
CA ASN A 129 3.11 -28.58 9.04
C ASN A 129 3.33 -30.02 9.56
N ASN A 130 4.39 -30.72 9.15
CA ASN A 130 4.75 -32.04 9.68
C ASN A 130 5.43 -31.96 11.07
N VAL A 131 5.79 -30.76 11.53
CA VAL A 131 6.61 -30.57 12.74
C VAL A 131 5.78 -30.11 13.92
N TYR A 132 5.94 -30.80 15.04
CA TYR A 132 5.27 -30.46 16.29
C TYR A 132 5.61 -29.03 16.72
N LYS A 133 4.58 -28.25 17.09
CA LYS A 133 4.66 -26.82 17.44
C LYS A 133 4.95 -25.84 16.31
N ALA A 134 5.13 -26.27 15.06
CA ALA A 134 5.22 -25.33 13.94
C ALA A 134 3.95 -24.47 13.86
N THR A 135 4.08 -23.26 13.32
CA THR A 135 2.91 -22.44 12.98
C THR A 135 2.17 -23.07 11.81
N ILE A 136 0.86 -23.24 11.93
CA ILE A 136 0.01 -23.77 10.87
C ILE A 136 -0.84 -22.64 10.30
N PHE A 137 -0.57 -22.24 9.06
CA PHE A 137 -1.30 -21.20 8.34
C PHE A 137 -2.61 -21.76 7.76
N PRO A 138 -3.55 -20.88 7.34
CA PRO A 138 -4.69 -21.32 6.55
C PRO A 138 -4.24 -22.04 5.28
N HIS A 139 -4.98 -23.08 4.89
CA HIS A 139 -4.76 -23.72 3.59
C HIS A 139 -5.04 -22.77 2.42
N ASN A 140 -4.47 -23.10 1.26
CA ASN A 140 -4.41 -22.22 0.09
C ASN A 140 -5.76 -21.67 -0.36
N VAL A 141 -6.86 -22.43 -0.29
CA VAL A 141 -8.21 -21.93 -0.63
C VAL A 141 -8.59 -20.69 0.20
N GLY A 142 -8.25 -20.68 1.49
CA GLY A 142 -8.47 -19.55 2.39
C GLY A 142 -7.54 -18.37 2.08
N LEU A 143 -6.27 -18.64 1.79
CA LEU A 143 -5.31 -17.61 1.36
C LEU A 143 -5.72 -16.96 0.02
N GLY A 144 -6.29 -17.76 -0.88
CA GLY A 144 -6.93 -17.27 -2.09
C GLY A 144 -8.08 -16.32 -1.75
N CYS A 145 -8.91 -16.67 -0.75
CA CYS A 145 -9.99 -15.82 -0.29
C CYS A 145 -9.53 -14.47 0.27
N ALA A 146 -8.35 -14.41 0.87
CA ALA A 146 -7.77 -13.16 1.37
C ALA A 146 -7.42 -12.14 0.27
N ARG A 147 -7.11 -12.59 -0.96
CA ARG A 147 -6.70 -11.74 -2.10
C ARG A 147 -5.52 -10.80 -1.75
N ASP A 148 -4.59 -11.28 -0.94
CA ASP A 148 -3.48 -10.50 -0.41
C ASP A 148 -2.14 -11.17 -0.73
N THR A 149 -1.48 -10.68 -1.77
CA THR A 149 -0.23 -11.25 -2.28
C THR A 149 0.96 -10.97 -1.38
N ASP A 150 0.96 -9.84 -0.66
CA ASP A 150 2.00 -9.53 0.31
C ASP A 150 1.89 -10.43 1.54
N LEU A 151 0.68 -10.67 2.04
CA LEU A 151 0.43 -11.65 3.10
C LEU A 151 0.99 -13.02 2.71
N VAL A 152 0.67 -13.53 1.52
CA VAL A 152 1.13 -14.84 1.04
C VAL A 152 2.66 -14.90 0.90
N LYS A 153 3.30 -13.80 0.49
CA LYS A 153 4.76 -13.68 0.50
C LYS A 153 5.35 -13.72 1.91
N ARG A 154 4.77 -12.99 2.86
CA ARG A 154 5.19 -13.01 4.28
C ARG A 154 5.04 -14.41 4.88
N ILE A 155 3.97 -15.14 4.54
CA ILE A 155 3.77 -16.54 4.92
C ILE A 155 4.89 -17.42 4.35
N GLY A 156 5.25 -17.25 3.08
CA GLY A 156 6.40 -17.95 2.49
C GLY A 156 7.71 -17.67 3.22
N ALA A 157 7.95 -16.42 3.62
CA ALA A 157 9.14 -16.04 4.37
C ALA A 157 9.20 -16.65 5.79
N ALA A 158 8.07 -16.66 6.51
CA ALA A 158 7.94 -17.32 7.81
C ALA A 158 8.15 -18.84 7.69
N THR A 159 7.49 -19.47 6.70
CA THR A 159 7.62 -20.91 6.42
C THR A 159 9.08 -21.29 6.13
N ALA A 160 9.80 -20.51 5.34
CA ALA A 160 11.22 -20.78 5.07
C ALA A 160 12.08 -20.79 6.34
N LEU A 161 11.83 -19.88 7.28
CA LEU A 161 12.55 -19.82 8.55
C LEU A 161 12.20 -21.02 9.44
N GLU A 162 10.93 -21.39 9.55
CA GLU A 162 10.52 -22.56 10.33
C GLU A 162 11.07 -23.87 9.73
N VAL A 163 11.13 -23.99 8.41
CA VAL A 163 11.74 -25.16 7.74
C VAL A 163 13.25 -25.21 7.98
N ARG A 164 13.94 -24.05 7.91
CA ARG A 164 15.36 -23.96 8.25
C ARG A 164 15.64 -24.26 9.72
N ALA A 165 14.69 -23.99 10.62
CA ALA A 165 14.77 -24.32 12.04
C ALA A 165 14.86 -25.84 12.32
N THR A 166 14.56 -26.68 11.33
CA THR A 166 14.70 -28.15 11.43
C THR A 166 15.79 -28.69 10.50
N GLY A 167 16.67 -27.81 9.98
CA GLY A 167 17.76 -28.16 9.09
C GLY A 167 17.38 -28.45 7.63
N ILE A 168 16.09 -28.44 7.30
CA ILE A 168 15.58 -28.75 5.97
C ILE A 168 15.78 -27.55 5.04
N ASN A 169 16.02 -27.81 3.75
CA ASN A 169 16.44 -26.77 2.80
C ASN A 169 15.63 -26.75 1.49
N TYR A 170 14.65 -27.64 1.34
CA TYR A 170 13.79 -27.73 0.16
C TYR A 170 12.35 -28.04 0.56
N VAL A 171 11.40 -27.26 0.04
CA VAL A 171 9.96 -27.45 0.28
C VAL A 171 9.21 -27.79 -1.00
N PHE A 172 8.24 -28.68 -0.88
CA PHE A 172 7.31 -29.04 -1.95
C PHE A 172 6.11 -28.07 -2.01
N ALA A 173 6.40 -26.77 -2.13
CA ALA A 173 5.41 -25.69 -2.20
C ALA A 173 5.88 -24.56 -3.14
N PRO A 174 4.98 -23.84 -3.81
CA PRO A 174 3.52 -23.93 -3.71
C PRO A 174 2.83 -24.95 -4.62
N CYS A 175 1.69 -25.48 -4.15
CA CYS A 175 0.68 -26.04 -5.04
C CYS A 175 -0.02 -24.89 -5.79
N ILE A 176 0.10 -24.88 -7.11
CA ILE A 176 -0.46 -23.88 -8.02
C ILE A 176 -1.48 -24.51 -8.97
N ALA A 177 -2.13 -25.57 -8.51
CA ALA A 177 -3.29 -26.14 -9.17
C ALA A 177 -4.38 -25.05 -9.32
N VAL A 178 -5.11 -25.12 -10.42
CA VAL A 178 -6.36 -24.38 -10.60
C VAL A 178 -7.47 -25.42 -10.51
N CYS A 179 -7.98 -25.67 -9.31
CA CYS A 179 -9.05 -26.65 -9.08
C CYS A 179 -10.32 -26.18 -9.80
N ARG A 180 -10.84 -26.98 -10.75
CA ARG A 180 -12.04 -26.68 -11.55
C ARG A 180 -13.26 -27.50 -11.12
N ASP A 181 -13.08 -28.41 -10.18
CA ASP A 181 -14.14 -29.25 -9.62
C ASP A 181 -13.88 -29.49 -8.12
N PRO A 182 -14.72 -28.97 -7.21
CA PRO A 182 -14.49 -29.09 -5.78
C PRO A 182 -14.62 -30.52 -5.26
N ARG A 183 -15.14 -31.47 -6.04
CA ARG A 183 -15.17 -32.90 -5.67
C ARG A 183 -13.77 -33.46 -5.43
N TRP A 184 -12.74 -32.81 -5.99
CA TRP A 184 -11.35 -33.19 -5.81
C TRP A 184 -10.86 -33.02 -4.38
N GLY A 185 -10.27 -34.08 -3.84
CA GLY A 185 -9.76 -34.13 -2.47
C GLY A 185 -8.52 -33.27 -2.19
N ARG A 186 -7.97 -32.56 -3.19
CA ARG A 186 -6.90 -31.57 -2.99
C ARG A 186 -7.35 -30.15 -3.33
N CYS A 187 -8.65 -29.91 -3.48
CA CYS A 187 -9.13 -28.59 -3.86
C CYS A 187 -8.76 -27.50 -2.84
N TYR A 188 -8.55 -27.85 -1.56
CA TYR A 188 -8.06 -26.92 -0.52
C TYR A 188 -6.61 -26.46 -0.74
N GLU A 189 -5.80 -27.23 -1.48
CA GLU A 189 -4.42 -26.88 -1.86
C GLU A 189 -4.39 -25.91 -3.05
N SER A 190 -5.52 -25.67 -3.71
CA SER A 190 -5.67 -24.70 -4.80
C SER A 190 -6.09 -23.35 -4.25
N TYR A 191 -5.37 -22.28 -4.60
CA TYR A 191 -5.76 -20.92 -4.16
C TYR A 191 -7.12 -20.49 -4.70
N SER A 192 -7.44 -20.84 -5.95
CA SER A 192 -8.69 -20.42 -6.59
C SER A 192 -9.06 -21.31 -7.77
N GLU A 193 -10.32 -21.25 -8.21
CA GLU A 193 -10.71 -21.73 -9.54
C GLU A 193 -10.32 -20.78 -10.68
N ASP A 194 -10.01 -19.51 -10.37
CA ASP A 194 -9.55 -18.53 -11.35
C ASP A 194 -8.01 -18.57 -11.47
N PRO A 195 -7.47 -18.83 -12.67
CA PRO A 195 -6.02 -18.89 -12.90
C PRO A 195 -5.29 -17.58 -12.55
N LYS A 196 -5.95 -16.42 -12.61
CA LYS A 196 -5.32 -15.13 -12.28
C LYS A 196 -4.96 -15.03 -10.81
N ILE A 197 -5.85 -15.45 -9.91
CA ILE A 197 -5.57 -15.44 -8.47
C ILE A 197 -4.44 -16.44 -8.16
N VAL A 198 -4.48 -17.64 -8.74
CA VAL A 198 -3.39 -18.62 -8.55
C VAL A 198 -2.05 -18.04 -9.04
N GLN A 199 -2.06 -17.32 -10.18
CA GLN A 199 -0.89 -16.64 -10.69
C GLN A 199 -0.38 -15.55 -9.75
N GLU A 200 -1.24 -14.74 -9.16
CA GLU A 200 -0.90 -13.72 -8.18
C GLU A 200 -0.29 -14.34 -6.90
N MET A 201 -0.88 -15.43 -6.40
CA MET A 201 -0.41 -16.12 -5.19
C MET A 201 0.96 -16.80 -5.34
N THR A 202 1.51 -16.86 -6.56
CA THR A 202 2.92 -17.26 -6.76
C THR A 202 3.92 -16.33 -6.06
N GLU A 203 3.50 -15.21 -5.46
CA GLU A 203 4.31 -14.39 -4.52
C GLU A 203 4.83 -15.17 -3.29
N ILE A 204 4.28 -16.34 -2.98
CA ILE A 204 4.88 -17.24 -1.97
C ILE A 204 6.30 -17.69 -2.35
N ILE A 205 6.62 -17.79 -3.65
CA ILE A 205 7.93 -18.24 -4.14
C ILE A 205 9.06 -17.28 -3.72
N PRO A 206 9.00 -15.97 -3.99
CA PRO A 206 9.99 -15.04 -3.45
C PRO A 206 9.95 -14.93 -1.92
N GLY A 207 8.84 -15.26 -1.26
CA GLY A 207 8.82 -15.44 0.20
C GLY A 207 9.76 -16.57 0.65
N LEU A 208 9.56 -17.76 0.08
CA LEU A 208 10.30 -18.99 0.35
C LEU A 208 11.78 -18.91 -0.05
N GLN A 209 12.04 -18.40 -1.26
CA GLN A 209 13.37 -18.41 -1.88
C GLN A 209 14.10 -17.08 -1.78
N GLY A 210 13.43 -15.98 -1.47
CA GLY A 210 13.97 -14.62 -1.68
C GLY A 210 13.76 -14.11 -3.10
N TYR A 211 13.87 -12.79 -3.29
CA TYR A 211 13.72 -12.17 -4.61
C TYR A 211 14.91 -12.47 -5.51
N ILE A 212 14.62 -13.02 -6.69
CA ILE A 212 15.60 -13.12 -7.76
C ILE A 212 16.05 -11.70 -8.17
N PRO A 213 17.37 -11.43 -8.29
CA PRO A 213 17.86 -10.11 -8.68
C PRO A 213 17.29 -9.68 -10.03
N PRO A 214 16.86 -8.42 -10.22
CA PRO A 214 16.21 -7.96 -11.47
C PRO A 214 17.04 -8.16 -12.74
N SER A 215 18.37 -8.16 -12.63
CA SER A 215 19.32 -8.41 -13.72
C SER A 215 19.47 -9.89 -14.11
N SER A 216 18.86 -10.80 -13.34
CA SER A 216 18.96 -12.24 -13.58
C SER A 216 18.21 -12.66 -14.84
N ARG A 217 18.74 -13.66 -15.54
CA ARG A 217 18.07 -14.26 -16.68
C ARG A 217 16.79 -14.97 -16.22
N LYS A 218 15.65 -14.68 -16.84
CA LYS A 218 14.38 -15.39 -16.57
C LYS A 218 14.53 -16.91 -16.76
N GLY A 219 13.90 -17.67 -15.85
CA GLY A 219 13.90 -19.13 -15.85
C GLY A 219 15.11 -19.81 -15.21
N ILE A 220 16.05 -19.06 -14.63
CA ILE A 220 17.09 -19.63 -13.77
C ILE A 220 16.54 -19.87 -12.35
N PRO A 221 16.95 -20.95 -11.66
CA PRO A 221 16.59 -21.16 -10.26
C PRO A 221 17.29 -20.11 -9.38
N TYR A 222 16.70 -19.77 -8.25
CA TYR A 222 17.25 -18.82 -7.27
C TYR A 222 16.88 -19.19 -5.84
N VAL A 223 17.83 -19.04 -4.91
CA VAL A 223 17.60 -19.09 -3.45
C VAL A 223 18.56 -18.08 -2.81
N GLY A 224 18.03 -17.05 -2.16
CA GLY A 224 18.72 -15.86 -1.67
C GLY A 224 19.36 -16.00 -0.29
N GLY A 225 20.01 -17.13 -0.01
CA GLY A 225 20.80 -17.33 1.22
C GLY A 225 20.30 -18.43 2.16
N ASN A 226 20.95 -18.54 3.31
CA ASN A 226 20.74 -19.62 4.30
C ASN A 226 19.42 -19.50 5.10
N THR A 227 18.76 -18.34 5.09
CA THR A 227 17.42 -18.13 5.68
C THR A 227 16.28 -18.54 4.74
N LYS A 228 16.61 -19.00 3.53
CA LYS A 228 15.66 -19.33 2.46
C LYS A 228 15.75 -20.81 2.07
N VAL A 229 14.70 -21.33 1.45
CA VAL A 229 14.61 -22.73 1.02
C VAL A 229 14.37 -22.78 -0.48
N ALA A 230 14.75 -23.88 -1.13
CA ALA A 230 14.30 -24.14 -2.51
C ALA A 230 12.78 -24.37 -2.52
N ALA A 231 12.07 -23.81 -3.49
CA ALA A 231 10.62 -23.99 -3.68
C ALA A 231 10.32 -24.95 -4.84
N CYS A 232 9.08 -25.45 -4.87
CA CYS A 232 8.56 -26.38 -5.86
C CYS A 232 7.16 -25.96 -6.35
N ALA A 233 7.06 -25.48 -7.58
CA ALA A 233 5.76 -25.27 -8.19
C ALA A 233 5.16 -26.63 -8.60
N LYS A 234 3.97 -26.97 -8.09
CA LYS A 234 3.34 -28.29 -8.30
C LYS A 234 1.82 -28.24 -8.55
N HIS A 235 1.20 -29.22 -9.21
CA HIS A 235 1.84 -30.34 -9.94
C HIS A 235 1.66 -30.17 -11.47
N PHE A 236 2.76 -30.25 -12.21
CA PHE A 236 2.84 -29.89 -13.62
C PHE A 236 2.27 -31.03 -14.49
N VAL A 237 1.21 -30.83 -15.28
CA VAL A 237 0.29 -29.67 -15.29
C VAL A 237 -1.13 -30.17 -15.52
N GLY A 238 -2.11 -29.43 -15.01
CA GLY A 238 -3.53 -29.77 -15.18
C GLY A 238 -4.10 -30.65 -14.08
N ASP A 239 -3.40 -30.82 -12.96
CA ASP A 239 -3.86 -31.57 -11.78
C ASP A 239 -5.25 -31.11 -11.28
N GLY A 240 -5.51 -29.81 -11.26
CA GLY A 240 -6.83 -29.28 -10.86
C GLY A 240 -7.95 -29.44 -11.88
N GLY A 241 -7.68 -29.97 -13.08
CA GLY A 241 -8.63 -30.08 -14.20
C GLY A 241 -9.17 -31.47 -14.46
N THR A 242 -8.90 -32.44 -13.58
CA THR A 242 -9.25 -33.84 -13.80
C THR A 242 -10.76 -34.07 -13.93
N THR A 243 -11.14 -35.00 -14.78
CA THR A 243 -12.54 -35.36 -15.03
C THR A 243 -13.28 -35.70 -13.72
N LYS A 244 -14.37 -34.97 -13.45
CA LYS A 244 -15.19 -35.04 -12.22
C LYS A 244 -14.43 -34.77 -10.92
N GLY A 245 -13.25 -34.15 -10.99
CA GLY A 245 -12.40 -33.91 -9.83
C GLY A 245 -11.78 -35.18 -9.24
N ILE A 246 -11.66 -36.28 -10.01
CA ILE A 246 -11.05 -37.51 -9.47
C ILE A 246 -9.53 -37.36 -9.42
N ASN A 247 -8.94 -37.54 -8.24
CA ASN A 247 -7.50 -37.42 -8.02
C ASN A 247 -6.70 -38.35 -8.98
N GLU A 248 -5.59 -37.85 -9.52
CA GLU A 248 -4.69 -38.57 -10.46
C GLU A 248 -5.28 -38.97 -11.82
N ASN A 249 -6.53 -38.58 -12.10
CA ASN A 249 -7.25 -38.97 -13.31
C ASN A 249 -6.85 -38.14 -14.54
N ASN A 250 -7.61 -38.27 -15.62
CA ASN A 250 -7.39 -37.58 -16.88
C ASN A 250 -8.01 -36.18 -16.89
N THR A 251 -7.23 -35.17 -17.24
CA THR A 251 -7.64 -33.80 -17.58
C THR A 251 -7.90 -33.72 -19.07
N VAL A 252 -9.16 -33.51 -19.46
CA VAL A 252 -9.60 -33.47 -20.85
C VAL A 252 -9.84 -32.03 -21.25
N THR A 253 -8.91 -31.46 -22.01
CA THR A 253 -9.00 -30.08 -22.48
C THR A 253 -8.09 -29.88 -23.69
N ASP A 254 -8.41 -28.93 -24.55
CA ASP A 254 -7.53 -28.58 -25.66
C ASP A 254 -6.30 -27.79 -25.18
N TRP A 255 -5.40 -27.50 -26.11
CA TRP A 255 -4.22 -26.69 -25.81
C TRP A 255 -4.58 -25.30 -25.26
N HIS A 256 -5.67 -24.70 -25.75
CA HIS A 256 -6.07 -23.38 -25.30
C HIS A 256 -6.47 -23.42 -23.83
N GLY A 257 -7.34 -24.34 -23.42
CA GLY A 257 -7.75 -24.52 -22.03
C GLY A 257 -6.58 -24.89 -21.11
N LEU A 258 -5.68 -25.78 -21.55
CA LEU A 258 -4.48 -26.10 -20.76
C LEU A 258 -3.61 -24.85 -20.53
N LEU A 259 -3.38 -24.04 -21.56
CA LEU A 259 -2.51 -22.86 -21.49
C LEU A 259 -3.16 -21.65 -20.82
N SER A 260 -4.47 -21.48 -20.96
CA SER A 260 -5.19 -20.33 -20.38
C SER A 260 -5.60 -20.56 -18.93
N ILE A 261 -5.82 -21.82 -18.52
CA ILE A 261 -6.26 -22.17 -17.16
C ILE A 261 -5.10 -22.74 -16.34
N HIS A 262 -4.43 -23.80 -16.81
CA HIS A 262 -3.53 -24.57 -15.93
C HIS A 262 -2.06 -24.17 -16.00
N MET A 263 -1.64 -23.42 -17.03
CA MET A 263 -0.26 -23.00 -17.25
C MET A 263 0.16 -21.63 -16.65
N PRO A 264 -0.72 -20.62 -16.46
CA PRO A 264 -0.27 -19.26 -16.09
C PRO A 264 0.55 -19.17 -14.80
N GLY A 265 0.24 -19.99 -13.79
CA GLY A 265 0.99 -20.06 -12.54
C GLY A 265 2.44 -20.52 -12.75
N TYR A 266 2.69 -21.47 -13.66
CA TYR A 266 4.03 -21.96 -13.96
C TYR A 266 4.89 -20.89 -14.62
N TYR A 267 4.33 -20.15 -15.58
CA TYR A 267 5.04 -19.04 -16.22
C TYR A 267 5.54 -18.01 -15.20
N SER A 268 4.67 -17.56 -14.29
CA SER A 268 5.04 -16.61 -13.23
C SER A 268 6.05 -17.20 -12.26
N SER A 269 5.89 -18.47 -11.87
CA SER A 269 6.82 -19.18 -10.99
C SER A 269 8.24 -19.25 -11.57
N ILE A 270 8.36 -19.55 -12.87
CA ILE A 270 9.63 -19.62 -13.60
C ILE A 270 10.31 -18.24 -13.69
N ILE A 271 9.53 -17.17 -13.89
CA ILE A 271 10.06 -15.79 -13.91
C ILE A 271 10.56 -15.38 -12.52
N LYS A 272 9.86 -15.79 -11.45
CA LYS A 272 10.25 -15.56 -10.06
C LYS A 272 11.42 -16.43 -9.59
N GLY A 273 11.94 -17.29 -10.47
CA GLY A 273 13.13 -18.10 -10.22
C GLY A 273 12.86 -19.36 -9.39
N VAL A 274 11.67 -19.95 -9.47
CA VAL A 274 11.36 -21.22 -8.79
C VAL A 274 12.42 -22.27 -9.07
N SER A 275 12.90 -22.94 -8.02
CA SER A 275 14.04 -23.85 -8.13
C SER A 275 13.68 -25.20 -8.74
N THR A 276 12.47 -25.67 -8.49
CA THR A 276 12.02 -27.01 -8.89
C THR A 276 10.56 -27.00 -9.36
N ILE A 277 10.20 -27.98 -10.18
CA ILE A 277 8.81 -28.22 -10.62
C ILE A 277 8.53 -29.71 -10.47
N MET A 278 7.43 -30.05 -9.80
CA MET A 278 7.00 -31.44 -9.60
C MET A 278 5.96 -31.83 -10.64
N VAL A 279 6.09 -33.00 -11.24
CA VAL A 279 5.17 -33.51 -12.27
C VAL A 279 3.92 -34.13 -11.63
N SER A 280 2.75 -33.86 -12.19
CA SER A 280 1.46 -34.39 -11.71
C SER A 280 1.28 -35.88 -12.03
N TYR A 281 0.59 -36.64 -11.17
CA TYR A 281 0.11 -37.99 -11.49
C TYR A 281 -0.91 -38.05 -12.64
N SER A 282 -1.58 -36.93 -12.88
CA SER A 282 -2.69 -36.84 -13.85
C SER A 282 -2.22 -37.17 -15.27
N SER A 283 -3.21 -37.38 -16.13
CA SER A 283 -2.99 -37.45 -17.57
C SER A 283 -3.56 -36.21 -18.23
N TRP A 284 -3.01 -35.80 -19.37
CA TRP A 284 -3.63 -34.81 -20.24
C TRP A 284 -4.04 -35.50 -21.54
N ASN A 285 -5.35 -35.49 -21.84
CA ASN A 285 -5.93 -36.17 -23.01
C ASN A 285 -5.49 -37.64 -23.17
N GLY A 286 -5.34 -38.35 -22.05
CA GLY A 286 -4.99 -39.77 -21.99
C GLY A 286 -3.49 -40.07 -21.88
N GLU A 287 -2.61 -39.07 -22.05
CA GLU A 287 -1.17 -39.24 -21.87
C GLU A 287 -0.74 -38.87 -20.45
N LYS A 288 -0.08 -39.81 -19.75
CA LYS A 288 0.43 -39.58 -18.39
C LYS A 288 1.47 -38.46 -18.37
N MET A 289 1.32 -37.51 -17.46
CA MET A 289 2.24 -36.37 -17.36
C MET A 289 3.69 -36.80 -17.09
N HIS A 290 3.93 -37.83 -16.28
CA HIS A 290 5.28 -38.38 -16.05
C HIS A 290 5.97 -38.95 -17.28
N ALA A 291 5.23 -39.32 -18.34
CA ALA A 291 5.78 -39.77 -19.62
C ALA A 291 5.68 -38.70 -20.73
N ASN A 292 5.08 -37.54 -20.45
CA ASN A 292 4.78 -36.53 -21.47
C ASN A 292 6.01 -35.69 -21.83
N ARG A 293 6.76 -36.15 -22.84
CA ARG A 293 7.98 -35.49 -23.31
C ARG A 293 7.72 -34.10 -23.88
N ASP A 294 6.59 -33.91 -24.55
CA ASP A 294 6.29 -32.65 -25.22
C ASP A 294 6.02 -31.54 -24.21
N LEU A 295 5.30 -31.82 -23.12
CA LEU A 295 5.09 -30.84 -22.07
C LEU A 295 6.34 -30.64 -21.20
N ILE A 296 7.02 -31.70 -20.78
CA ILE A 296 8.18 -31.58 -19.86
C ILE A 296 9.41 -31.03 -20.58
N THR A 297 9.81 -31.65 -21.69
CA THR A 297 11.05 -31.29 -22.39
C THR A 297 10.81 -30.18 -23.40
N THR A 298 9.87 -30.36 -24.33
CA THR A 298 9.69 -29.40 -25.42
C THR A 298 9.13 -28.07 -24.90
N PHE A 299 8.07 -28.11 -24.09
CA PHE A 299 7.41 -26.89 -23.60
C PHE A 299 8.08 -26.31 -22.35
N LEU A 300 8.15 -27.03 -21.24
CA LEU A 300 8.65 -26.48 -19.98
C LEU A 300 10.16 -26.13 -20.05
N LYS A 301 11.00 -27.08 -20.45
CA LYS A 301 12.46 -26.85 -20.56
C LYS A 301 12.85 -26.07 -21.81
N GLY A 302 12.17 -26.33 -22.93
CA GLY A 302 12.43 -25.73 -24.24
C GLY A 302 11.82 -24.33 -24.38
N THR A 303 10.50 -24.23 -24.39
CA THR A 303 9.72 -22.99 -24.60
C THR A 303 9.77 -22.04 -23.40
N LEU A 304 9.39 -22.49 -22.20
CA LEU A 304 9.41 -21.66 -20.98
C LEU A 304 10.82 -21.44 -20.42
N ARG A 305 11.81 -22.11 -21.00
CA ARG A 305 13.24 -21.98 -20.65
C ARG A 305 13.53 -22.30 -19.19
N PHE A 306 12.76 -23.17 -18.54
CA PHE A 306 13.04 -23.58 -17.16
C PHE A 306 14.43 -24.22 -17.05
N ARG A 307 15.26 -23.73 -16.11
CA ARG A 307 16.64 -24.18 -15.85
C ARG A 307 16.84 -24.81 -14.46
N GLY A 308 15.81 -24.84 -13.62
CA GLY A 308 15.79 -25.70 -12.44
C GLY A 308 15.69 -27.19 -12.82
N PHE A 309 15.45 -28.05 -11.82
CA PHE A 309 15.25 -29.48 -12.06
C PHE A 309 13.76 -29.86 -11.90
N VAL A 310 13.34 -30.83 -12.71
CA VAL A 310 12.01 -31.43 -12.70
C VAL A 310 12.04 -32.68 -11.82
N ILE A 311 11.16 -32.76 -10.84
CA ILE A 311 11.05 -33.90 -9.93
C ILE A 311 9.76 -34.69 -10.19
N SER A 312 9.79 -36.02 -10.07
CA SER A 312 8.55 -36.81 -10.04
C SER A 312 7.80 -36.59 -8.71
N ASP A 313 6.48 -36.73 -8.72
CA ASP A 313 5.73 -37.04 -7.49
C ASP A 313 6.09 -38.46 -6.95
N TRP A 314 5.61 -38.77 -5.74
CA TRP A 314 5.84 -40.02 -5.01
C TRP A 314 5.43 -41.25 -5.80
N MET A 315 6.39 -42.10 -6.18
CA MET A 315 6.13 -43.28 -7.02
C MET A 315 5.40 -42.94 -8.34
N GLY A 316 5.60 -41.73 -8.87
CA GLY A 316 4.90 -41.29 -10.08
C GLY A 316 5.23 -42.10 -11.33
N LEU A 317 6.41 -42.72 -11.37
CA LEU A 317 6.83 -43.60 -12.47
C LEU A 317 6.13 -44.96 -12.35
N ASP A 318 5.99 -45.49 -11.14
CA ASP A 318 5.28 -46.73 -10.86
C ASP A 318 3.84 -46.68 -11.39
N LYS A 319 3.22 -45.50 -11.31
CA LYS A 319 1.85 -45.22 -11.77
C LYS A 319 1.70 -44.98 -13.28
N LEU A 320 2.77 -45.18 -14.07
CA LEU A 320 2.68 -45.16 -15.54
C LEU A 320 2.02 -46.43 -16.09
N THR A 321 2.09 -47.55 -15.36
CA THR A 321 1.48 -48.81 -15.78
C THR A 321 0.22 -49.11 -14.97
N ALA A 322 -0.67 -49.92 -15.55
CA ALA A 322 -1.82 -50.49 -14.86
C ALA A 322 -1.76 -52.03 -14.99
N PRO A 323 -1.61 -52.80 -13.88
CA PRO A 323 -1.41 -52.36 -12.49
C PRO A 323 -0.15 -51.51 -12.27
N GLU A 324 -0.12 -50.74 -11.17
CA GLU A 324 1.06 -49.96 -10.76
C GLU A 324 2.29 -50.88 -10.65
N HIS A 325 3.45 -50.37 -11.08
CA HIS A 325 4.74 -51.08 -11.03
C HIS A 325 4.83 -52.38 -11.86
N ALA A 326 3.86 -52.66 -12.76
CA ALA A 326 3.85 -53.89 -13.57
C ALA A 326 5.01 -53.99 -14.58
N ASN A 327 5.57 -52.86 -15.02
CA ASN A 327 6.77 -52.82 -15.88
C ASN A 327 7.63 -51.60 -15.52
N TYR A 328 8.31 -51.69 -14.38
CA TYR A 328 9.06 -50.55 -13.84
C TYR A 328 10.21 -50.09 -14.73
N THR A 329 10.93 -51.01 -15.38
CA THR A 329 12.01 -50.64 -16.32
C THR A 329 11.48 -49.80 -17.47
N HIS A 330 10.30 -50.11 -18.02
CA HIS A 330 9.64 -49.26 -19.02
C HIS A 330 9.27 -47.89 -18.43
N SER A 331 8.73 -47.85 -17.21
CA SER A 331 8.40 -46.60 -16.53
C SER A 331 9.63 -45.69 -16.32
N VAL A 332 10.77 -46.28 -15.95
CA VAL A 332 12.05 -45.58 -15.79
C VAL A 332 12.52 -45.02 -17.13
N GLU A 333 12.47 -45.83 -18.19
CA GLU A 333 12.81 -45.39 -19.55
C GLU A 333 11.94 -44.21 -19.99
N ALA A 334 10.62 -44.37 -19.90
CA ALA A 334 9.64 -43.37 -20.32
C ALA A 334 9.80 -42.06 -19.54
N GLY A 335 9.88 -42.12 -18.20
CA GLY A 335 9.95 -40.93 -17.36
C GLY A 335 11.25 -40.13 -17.53
N ILE A 336 12.40 -40.81 -17.61
CA ILE A 336 13.70 -40.13 -17.78
C ILE A 336 13.81 -39.52 -19.18
N ASN A 337 13.35 -40.24 -20.22
CA ASN A 337 13.35 -39.74 -21.59
C ASN A 337 12.31 -38.62 -21.80
N ALA A 338 11.21 -38.61 -21.03
CA ALA A 338 10.24 -37.50 -21.04
C ALA A 338 10.85 -36.19 -20.53
N GLY A 339 11.78 -36.27 -19.60
CA GLY A 339 12.52 -35.10 -19.12
C GLY A 339 12.63 -34.98 -17.61
N ILE A 340 12.20 -35.97 -16.82
CA ILE A 340 12.35 -35.94 -15.35
C ILE A 340 13.85 -35.92 -14.99
N ASP A 341 14.22 -35.08 -14.03
CA ASP A 341 15.60 -34.88 -13.60
C ASP A 341 15.92 -35.62 -12.29
N MET A 342 14.97 -35.64 -11.36
CA MET A 342 15.05 -36.34 -10.09
C MET A 342 13.80 -37.19 -9.88
N VAL A 343 13.96 -38.42 -9.42
CA VAL A 343 12.88 -39.37 -9.19
C VAL A 343 12.69 -39.58 -7.69
N MET A 344 11.48 -39.35 -7.23
CA MET A 344 11.02 -39.70 -5.89
C MET A 344 10.65 -41.20 -5.88
N VAL A 345 11.65 -42.05 -5.60
CA VAL A 345 11.59 -43.54 -5.64
C VAL A 345 10.97 -44.17 -4.39
N PRO A 346 10.60 -43.35 -3.40
CA PRO A 346 10.89 -43.44 -1.95
C PRO A 346 11.55 -44.68 -1.31
N ILE A 347 11.35 -45.90 -1.83
CA ILE A 347 11.65 -47.17 -1.15
C ILE A 347 12.79 -47.92 -1.87
N ASN A 348 12.55 -48.44 -3.09
CA ASN A 348 13.45 -49.37 -3.76
C ASN A 348 14.48 -48.67 -4.66
N HIS A 349 15.39 -47.90 -4.04
CA HIS A 349 16.39 -47.12 -4.76
C HIS A 349 17.37 -47.97 -5.59
N THR A 350 17.67 -49.20 -5.18
CA THR A 350 18.61 -50.07 -5.89
C THR A 350 18.04 -50.56 -7.21
N GLU A 351 16.76 -50.92 -7.26
CA GLU A 351 16.05 -51.26 -8.49
C GLU A 351 16.07 -50.10 -9.49
N PHE A 352 15.71 -48.90 -9.05
CA PHE A 352 15.78 -47.70 -9.89
C PHE A 352 17.20 -47.46 -10.44
N ILE A 353 18.22 -47.48 -9.58
CA ILE A 353 19.61 -47.27 -9.99
C ILE A 353 20.06 -48.33 -11.01
N ASN A 354 19.69 -49.59 -10.79
CA ASN A 354 20.01 -50.71 -11.69
C ASN A 354 19.34 -50.54 -13.05
N ASP A 355 18.06 -50.16 -13.07
CA ASP A 355 17.30 -49.95 -14.30
C ASP A 355 17.85 -48.79 -15.12
N VAL A 356 18.14 -47.65 -14.50
CA VAL A 356 18.78 -46.53 -15.22
C VAL A 356 20.15 -46.94 -15.75
N THR A 357 20.95 -47.63 -14.95
CA THR A 357 22.27 -48.12 -15.36
C THR A 357 22.16 -49.07 -16.56
N TYR A 358 21.20 -49.99 -16.52
CA TYR A 358 20.90 -50.92 -17.60
C TYR A 358 20.48 -50.19 -18.88
N LEU A 359 19.50 -49.29 -18.79
CA LEU A 359 18.96 -48.53 -19.92
C LEU A 359 19.99 -47.62 -20.58
N VAL A 360 20.88 -47.01 -19.79
CA VAL A 360 22.03 -46.23 -20.29
C VAL A 360 23.04 -47.12 -21.01
N LYS A 361 23.42 -48.26 -20.42
CA LYS A 361 24.34 -49.24 -21.05
C LYS A 361 23.77 -49.80 -22.35
N LYS A 362 22.45 -49.90 -22.47
CA LYS A 362 21.72 -50.29 -23.68
C LYS A 362 21.48 -49.13 -24.66
N SER A 363 21.91 -47.91 -24.34
CA SER A 363 21.68 -46.69 -25.14
C SER A 363 20.20 -46.35 -25.36
N LEU A 364 19.30 -46.86 -24.52
CA LEU A 364 17.86 -46.52 -24.51
C LEU A 364 17.61 -45.19 -23.77
N ILE A 365 18.46 -44.87 -22.80
CA ILE A 365 18.59 -43.51 -22.26
C ILE A 365 19.96 -42.98 -22.67
N PRO A 366 20.05 -41.89 -23.47
CA PRO A 366 21.34 -41.35 -23.86
C PRO A 366 22.05 -40.69 -22.68
N MET A 367 23.37 -40.83 -22.59
CA MET A 367 24.16 -40.16 -21.53
C MET A 367 23.94 -38.65 -21.45
N SER A 368 23.66 -38.00 -22.59
CA SER A 368 23.32 -36.58 -22.61
C SER A 368 22.06 -36.23 -21.80
N ARG A 369 21.11 -37.15 -21.66
CA ARG A 369 19.90 -36.99 -20.82
C ARG A 369 20.25 -37.02 -19.35
N ILE A 370 21.07 -38.00 -18.93
CA ILE A 370 21.61 -38.11 -17.57
C ILE A 370 22.41 -36.84 -17.21
N GLU A 371 23.24 -36.36 -18.14
CA GLU A 371 24.01 -35.14 -17.93
C GLU A 371 23.16 -33.88 -17.85
N ASP A 372 22.08 -33.76 -18.62
CA ASP A 372 21.11 -32.66 -18.45
C ASP A 372 20.46 -32.69 -17.06
N ALA A 373 20.00 -33.86 -16.61
CA ALA A 373 19.38 -34.04 -15.30
C ALA A 373 20.32 -33.62 -14.16
N VAL A 374 21.52 -34.20 -14.12
CA VAL A 374 22.52 -33.91 -13.09
C VAL A 374 22.96 -32.45 -13.13
N ARG A 375 23.13 -31.86 -14.32
CA ARG A 375 23.48 -30.43 -14.46
C ARG A 375 22.43 -29.53 -13.82
N ARG A 376 21.14 -29.86 -13.91
CA ARG A 376 20.03 -29.09 -13.31
C ARG A 376 19.98 -29.26 -11.80
N ILE A 377 20.16 -30.49 -11.31
CA ILE A 377 20.24 -30.78 -9.87
C ILE A 377 21.40 -30.02 -9.23
N LEU A 378 22.60 -30.15 -9.79
CA LEU A 378 23.78 -29.46 -9.31
C LEU A 378 23.63 -27.94 -9.38
N ARG A 379 22.98 -27.40 -10.43
CA ARG A 379 22.70 -25.98 -10.53
C ARG A 379 21.90 -25.48 -9.32
N VAL A 380 20.81 -26.15 -8.95
CA VAL A 380 20.02 -25.74 -7.78
C VAL A 380 20.85 -25.82 -6.50
N LYS A 381 21.57 -26.95 -6.28
CA LYS A 381 22.41 -27.14 -5.09
C LYS A 381 23.50 -26.08 -4.93
N PHE A 382 24.21 -25.75 -6.00
CA PHE A 382 25.21 -24.67 -5.97
C PHE A 382 24.55 -23.30 -5.80
N THR A 383 23.48 -23.00 -6.54
CA THR A 383 22.80 -21.70 -6.47
C THR A 383 22.29 -21.39 -5.06
N MET A 384 21.79 -22.41 -4.34
CA MET A 384 21.29 -22.23 -2.98
C MET A 384 22.38 -22.23 -1.90
N GLY A 385 23.65 -22.32 -2.29
CA GLY A 385 24.79 -22.31 -1.37
C GLY A 385 24.95 -23.60 -0.55
N LEU A 386 24.41 -24.73 -1.03
CA LEU A 386 24.40 -25.99 -0.28
C LEU A 386 25.79 -26.62 -0.16
N PHE A 387 26.70 -26.32 -1.09
CA PHE A 387 28.10 -26.75 -1.01
C PHE A 387 28.88 -25.94 0.04
N GLU A 388 28.48 -24.70 0.28
CA GLU A 388 29.12 -23.80 1.23
C GLU A 388 28.57 -24.00 2.65
N ASN A 389 27.26 -24.25 2.78
CA ASN A 389 26.58 -24.44 4.05
C ASN A 389 25.76 -25.75 4.03
N PRO A 390 26.44 -26.92 4.01
CA PRO A 390 25.74 -28.19 3.90
C PRO A 390 25.06 -28.60 5.21
N VAL A 391 25.61 -28.23 6.36
CA VAL A 391 25.15 -28.62 7.70
C VAL A 391 24.14 -27.59 8.23
N ALA A 392 23.13 -28.07 8.94
CA ALA A 392 22.08 -27.24 9.51
C ALA A 392 22.57 -26.35 10.67
N ASP A 393 21.91 -25.20 10.85
CA ASP A 393 22.26 -24.19 11.84
C ASP A 393 21.23 -24.17 12.98
N PHE A 394 21.68 -24.52 14.19
CA PHE A 394 20.89 -24.51 15.42
C PHE A 394 20.37 -23.11 15.80
N SER A 395 20.96 -22.03 15.27
CA SER A 395 20.51 -20.65 15.55
C SER A 395 19.09 -20.37 15.05
N PHE A 396 18.59 -21.17 14.10
CA PHE A 396 17.24 -21.01 13.55
C PHE A 396 16.14 -21.65 14.40
N VAL A 397 16.46 -22.53 15.36
CA VAL A 397 15.49 -23.23 16.22
C VAL A 397 14.42 -22.29 16.80
N LYS A 398 14.83 -21.10 17.22
CA LYS A 398 13.96 -20.06 17.81
C LYS A 398 12.81 -19.58 16.92
N HIS A 399 12.87 -19.85 15.61
CA HIS A 399 11.83 -19.42 14.67
C HIS A 399 10.65 -20.38 14.62
N LEU A 400 10.85 -21.67 14.93
CA LEU A 400 9.78 -22.67 14.92
C LEU A 400 8.64 -22.26 15.87
N GLY A 401 7.43 -22.08 15.32
CA GLY A 401 6.25 -21.72 16.10
C GLY A 401 6.34 -20.38 16.84
N SER A 402 7.18 -19.44 16.38
CA SER A 402 7.38 -18.14 17.03
C SER A 402 6.09 -17.30 17.07
N GLN A 403 5.93 -16.46 18.10
CA GLN A 403 4.72 -15.64 18.25
C GLN A 403 4.48 -14.73 17.04
N ALA A 404 5.54 -14.14 16.47
CA ALA A 404 5.40 -13.31 15.28
C ALA A 404 4.84 -14.08 14.06
N HIS A 405 5.16 -15.37 13.92
CA HIS A 405 4.61 -16.22 12.87
C HIS A 405 3.16 -16.60 13.16
N ARG A 406 2.82 -16.84 14.44
CA ARG A 406 1.43 -17.06 14.88
C ARG A 406 0.56 -15.82 14.70
N ASP A 407 1.06 -14.63 14.99
CA ASP A 407 0.34 -13.37 14.75
C ASP A 407 0.07 -13.18 13.25
N LEU A 408 1.03 -13.53 12.40
CA LEU A 408 0.84 -13.55 10.95
C LEU A 408 -0.19 -14.60 10.50
N ALA A 409 -0.19 -15.80 11.12
CA ALA A 409 -1.19 -16.82 10.84
C ALA A 409 -2.59 -16.38 11.30
N ARG A 410 -2.72 -15.72 12.46
CA ARG A 410 -3.97 -15.09 12.92
C ARG A 410 -4.45 -14.02 11.96
N GLU A 411 -3.56 -13.17 11.44
CA GLU A 411 -3.87 -12.21 10.37
C GLU A 411 -4.39 -12.91 9.11
N ALA A 412 -3.73 -14.00 8.71
CA ALA A 412 -4.14 -14.77 7.54
C ALA A 412 -5.51 -15.43 7.74
N VAL A 413 -5.77 -15.98 8.93
CA VAL A 413 -7.08 -16.52 9.30
C VAL A 413 -8.14 -15.45 9.10
N ARG A 414 -8.07 -14.31 9.81
CA ARG A 414 -9.13 -13.29 9.72
C ARG A 414 -9.38 -12.77 8.31
N LYS A 415 -8.33 -12.64 7.48
CA LYS A 415 -8.45 -12.21 6.07
C LYS A 415 -9.03 -13.29 5.17
N SER A 416 -8.86 -14.57 5.52
CA SER A 416 -9.39 -15.70 4.73
C SER A 416 -10.89 -15.92 4.88
N LEU A 417 -11.48 -15.49 6.01
CA LEU A 417 -12.87 -15.79 6.35
C LEU A 417 -13.83 -15.04 5.42
N VAL A 418 -14.81 -15.77 4.90
CA VAL A 418 -15.84 -15.21 4.02
C VAL A 418 -17.19 -15.28 4.71
N LEU A 419 -17.82 -14.11 4.87
CA LEU A 419 -19.18 -14.01 5.37
C LEU A 419 -20.17 -14.26 4.23
N LEU A 420 -21.02 -15.27 4.39
CA LEU A 420 -21.99 -15.72 3.39
C LEU A 420 -23.44 -15.37 3.74
N LYS A 421 -23.74 -15.18 5.03
CA LYS A 421 -25.02 -14.70 5.53
C LYS A 421 -24.83 -13.94 6.83
N ASN A 422 -25.60 -12.88 7.07
CA ASN A 422 -25.61 -12.20 8.37
C ASN A 422 -26.98 -11.57 8.69
N GLY A 423 -27.85 -12.34 9.33
CA GLY A 423 -29.22 -11.97 9.66
C GLY A 423 -30.25 -12.65 8.75
N LYS A 424 -31.51 -12.69 9.23
CA LYS A 424 -32.67 -13.13 8.42
C LYS A 424 -33.10 -12.08 7.41
N SER A 425 -32.79 -10.82 7.66
CA SER A 425 -33.00 -9.68 6.77
C SER A 425 -31.75 -8.79 6.77
N ALA A 426 -31.63 -7.91 5.77
CA ALA A 426 -30.50 -6.99 5.66
C ALA A 426 -30.43 -5.93 6.79
N ASP A 427 -31.55 -5.70 7.48
CA ASP A 427 -31.69 -4.65 8.51
C ASP A 427 -31.38 -5.14 9.93
N GLU A 428 -31.26 -6.46 10.13
CA GLU A 428 -30.98 -7.08 11.44
C GLU A 428 -29.73 -7.97 11.41
N PRO A 429 -28.53 -7.38 11.25
CA PRO A 429 -27.28 -8.14 11.28
C PRO A 429 -27.05 -8.77 12.67
N LEU A 430 -26.61 -10.02 12.70
CA LEU A 430 -26.22 -10.72 13.94
C LEU A 430 -24.76 -10.42 14.33
N LEU A 431 -23.88 -10.38 13.34
CA LEU A 431 -22.46 -10.08 13.52
C LEU A 431 -22.18 -8.58 13.28
N PRO A 432 -21.29 -7.94 14.05
CA PRO A 432 -20.46 -8.55 15.11
C PRO A 432 -21.24 -8.86 16.40
N LEU A 433 -20.83 -9.93 17.08
CA LEU A 433 -21.41 -10.34 18.37
C LEU A 433 -20.91 -9.45 19.51
N PRO A 434 -21.71 -9.19 20.55
CA PRO A 434 -21.24 -8.48 21.73
C PRO A 434 -20.31 -9.36 22.57
N LYS A 435 -19.13 -8.83 22.90
CA LYS A 435 -18.16 -9.46 23.83
C LYS A 435 -18.67 -9.54 25.28
N ASN A 436 -19.59 -8.64 25.63
CA ASN A 436 -20.26 -8.60 26.92
C ASN A 436 -21.66 -9.19 26.78
N ALA A 437 -21.86 -10.41 27.28
CA ALA A 437 -23.15 -11.06 27.32
C ALA A 437 -23.28 -11.85 28.64
N PRO A 438 -24.48 -11.99 29.23
CA PRO A 438 -24.63 -12.76 30.47
C PRO A 438 -24.14 -14.21 30.34
N LYS A 439 -24.55 -14.89 29.26
CA LYS A 439 -24.21 -16.29 29.01
C LYS A 439 -24.30 -16.61 27.52
N ILE A 440 -23.34 -17.36 26.99
CA ILE A 440 -23.27 -17.74 25.56
C ILE A 440 -23.07 -19.24 25.39
N LEU A 441 -23.51 -19.78 24.26
CA LEU A 441 -23.31 -21.19 23.89
C LEU A 441 -22.27 -21.31 22.79
N VAL A 442 -21.30 -22.20 22.98
CA VAL A 442 -20.40 -22.68 21.92
C VAL A 442 -20.70 -24.15 21.68
N ALA A 443 -20.95 -24.52 20.42
CA ALA A 443 -21.36 -25.87 20.05
C ALA A 443 -20.68 -26.34 18.75
N GLY A 444 -20.87 -27.63 18.44
CA GLY A 444 -20.36 -28.27 17.25
C GLY A 444 -18.98 -28.92 17.45
N ARG A 445 -18.78 -30.03 16.76
CA ARG A 445 -17.58 -30.88 16.83
C ARG A 445 -16.27 -30.14 16.51
N HIS A 446 -16.32 -29.09 15.71
CA HIS A 446 -15.12 -28.33 15.30
C HIS A 446 -14.80 -27.17 16.25
N ALA A 447 -15.66 -26.85 17.22
CA ALA A 447 -15.44 -25.70 18.09
C ALA A 447 -14.23 -25.89 19.01
N ASN A 448 -14.00 -27.09 19.52
CA ASN A 448 -12.88 -27.40 20.42
C ASN A 448 -11.99 -28.53 19.88
N ASN A 449 -11.63 -28.46 18.60
CA ASN A 449 -10.79 -29.48 17.98
C ASN A 449 -9.76 -28.84 17.02
N LEU A 450 -8.52 -28.71 17.50
CA LEU A 450 -7.42 -28.09 16.76
C LEU A 450 -7.11 -28.85 15.46
N GLY A 451 -7.16 -30.18 15.50
CA GLY A 451 -6.96 -31.02 14.32
C GLY A 451 -7.96 -30.77 13.21
N LEU A 452 -9.24 -30.67 13.57
CA LEU A 452 -10.31 -30.43 12.60
C LEU A 452 -10.19 -29.06 11.92
N GLN A 453 -9.76 -28.00 12.64
CA GLN A 453 -9.54 -26.68 12.03
C GLN A 453 -8.25 -26.58 11.20
N CYS A 454 -7.27 -27.49 11.40
CA CYS A 454 -6.07 -27.53 10.58
C CYS A 454 -6.27 -28.32 9.26
N GLY A 455 -7.02 -29.42 9.32
CA GLY A 455 -7.30 -30.27 8.16
C GLY A 455 -6.13 -31.19 7.76
N GLY A 456 -6.13 -31.63 6.51
CA GLY A 456 -5.08 -32.50 5.95
C GLY A 456 -3.70 -31.85 5.96
N TRP A 457 -2.66 -32.65 5.75
CA TRP A 457 -1.27 -32.20 5.80
C TRP A 457 -0.86 -31.53 7.12
N THR A 458 -1.45 -31.89 8.25
CA THR A 458 -1.06 -31.35 9.56
C THR A 458 -0.62 -32.46 10.50
N ILE A 459 0.68 -32.49 10.82
CA ILE A 459 1.41 -33.55 11.55
C ILE A 459 1.41 -34.88 10.79
N ASP A 460 0.24 -35.36 10.43
CA ASP A 460 -0.02 -36.55 9.64
C ASP A 460 -0.49 -36.19 8.22
N TRP A 461 -0.31 -37.12 7.28
CA TRP A 461 -0.72 -36.96 5.89
C TRP A 461 -2.20 -36.61 5.73
N GLN A 462 -3.09 -37.42 6.30
CA GLN A 462 -4.53 -37.17 6.29
C GLN A 462 -4.95 -36.10 7.32
N GLY A 463 -4.03 -35.63 8.17
CA GLY A 463 -4.35 -34.91 9.40
C GLY A 463 -4.81 -35.85 10.52
N LYS A 464 -5.00 -35.29 11.72
CA LYS A 464 -5.46 -36.02 12.92
C LYS A 464 -6.47 -35.15 13.66
N GLU A 465 -7.40 -35.78 14.37
CA GLU A 465 -8.30 -35.09 15.31
C GLU A 465 -7.63 -34.88 16.68
N GLY A 466 -8.11 -33.89 17.42
CA GLY A 466 -7.77 -33.64 18.81
C GLY A 466 -6.93 -32.39 19.04
N ASN A 467 -6.78 -32.00 20.31
CA ASN A 467 -6.12 -30.75 20.71
C ASN A 467 -4.65 -30.93 21.08
N ASN A 468 -4.20 -32.16 21.32
CA ASN A 468 -2.82 -32.44 21.74
C ASN A 468 -1.87 -32.80 20.58
N ILE A 469 -2.29 -32.54 19.34
CA ILE A 469 -1.54 -32.89 18.13
C ILE A 469 -0.41 -31.90 17.82
N THR A 470 -0.57 -30.61 18.14
CA THR A 470 0.40 -29.53 17.95
C THR A 470 0.07 -28.35 18.87
N ALA A 471 0.81 -27.24 18.78
CA ALA A 471 0.49 -26.01 19.51
C ALA A 471 -0.39 -25.07 18.67
N GLY A 472 -1.48 -24.59 19.26
CA GLY A 472 -2.42 -23.66 18.64
C GLY A 472 -3.52 -23.26 19.62
N THR A 473 -4.51 -22.52 19.13
CA THR A 473 -5.70 -22.09 19.87
C THR A 473 -6.94 -22.56 19.12
N THR A 474 -7.81 -23.33 19.80
CA THR A 474 -9.09 -23.75 19.22
C THR A 474 -10.06 -22.57 19.10
N ILE A 475 -11.14 -22.72 18.34
CA ILE A 475 -12.20 -21.70 18.28
C ILE A 475 -12.82 -21.45 19.66
N LEU A 476 -13.03 -22.50 20.47
CA LEU A 476 -13.54 -22.38 21.84
C LEU A 476 -12.57 -21.60 22.75
N ASP A 477 -11.29 -21.93 22.73
CA ASP A 477 -10.28 -21.23 23.53
C ASP A 477 -10.15 -19.76 23.07
N ALA A 478 -10.26 -19.51 21.78
CA ALA A 478 -10.27 -18.18 21.19
C ALA A 478 -11.50 -17.36 21.61
N ILE A 479 -12.68 -17.98 21.68
CA ILE A 479 -13.91 -17.34 22.19
C ILE A 479 -13.75 -17.01 23.66
N THR A 480 -13.24 -17.97 24.44
CA THR A 480 -12.96 -17.82 25.87
C THR A 480 -12.02 -16.65 26.15
N SER A 481 -11.03 -16.44 25.28
CA SER A 481 -10.07 -15.34 25.41
C SER A 481 -10.60 -13.99 24.91
N ALA A 482 -11.65 -13.97 24.09
CA ALA A 482 -12.15 -12.76 23.41
C ALA A 482 -13.30 -12.05 24.14
N VAL A 483 -14.10 -12.79 24.92
CA VAL A 483 -15.24 -12.23 25.67
C VAL A 483 -14.80 -11.58 26.99
N GLU A 484 -15.65 -10.72 27.54
CA GLU A 484 -15.42 -10.14 28.87
C GLU A 484 -15.35 -11.23 29.95
N PRO A 485 -14.49 -11.11 30.98
CA PRO A 485 -14.32 -12.14 32.02
C PRO A 485 -15.59 -12.51 32.80
N ARG A 486 -16.65 -11.69 32.71
CA ARG A 486 -17.95 -11.92 33.35
C ARG A 486 -18.94 -12.70 32.48
N THR A 487 -18.64 -12.89 31.19
CA THR A 487 -19.49 -13.66 30.27
C THR A 487 -19.37 -15.14 30.58
N GLU A 488 -20.46 -15.79 30.98
CA GLU A 488 -20.47 -17.24 31.18
C GLU A 488 -20.47 -17.99 29.84
N ILE A 489 -19.57 -18.95 29.65
CA ILE A 489 -19.49 -19.76 28.43
C ILE A 489 -19.93 -21.18 28.76
N ALA A 490 -20.98 -21.66 28.09
CA ALA A 490 -21.30 -23.08 28.05
C ALA A 490 -20.79 -23.69 26.76
N TYR A 491 -20.02 -24.78 26.88
CA TYR A 491 -19.64 -25.62 25.75
C TYR A 491 -20.44 -26.92 25.79
N SER A 492 -21.08 -27.27 24.68
CA SER A 492 -21.72 -28.56 24.47
C SER A 492 -21.57 -28.93 23.01
N GLU A 493 -20.95 -30.07 22.70
CA GLU A 493 -20.65 -30.44 21.33
C GLU A 493 -21.92 -30.61 20.48
N ASN A 494 -22.89 -31.39 20.97
CA ASN A 494 -24.14 -31.69 20.28
C ASN A 494 -25.33 -31.53 21.24
N PRO A 495 -25.73 -30.29 21.57
CA PRO A 495 -26.79 -30.04 22.54
C PRO A 495 -28.18 -30.38 21.99
N GLU A 496 -29.03 -30.93 22.85
CA GLU A 496 -30.46 -31.10 22.57
C GLU A 496 -31.19 -29.75 22.62
N PRO A 497 -32.30 -29.57 21.86
CA PRO A 497 -33.03 -28.30 21.83
C PRO A 497 -33.48 -27.81 23.21
N GLU A 498 -33.87 -28.71 24.10
CA GLU A 498 -34.32 -28.38 25.45
C GLU A 498 -33.18 -27.79 26.31
N PHE A 499 -31.95 -28.30 26.16
CA PHE A 499 -30.78 -27.72 26.81
C PHE A 499 -30.56 -26.28 26.35
N VAL A 500 -30.69 -26.00 25.05
CA VAL A 500 -30.51 -24.66 24.49
C VAL A 500 -31.56 -23.68 25.01
N ARG A 501 -32.84 -24.09 25.06
CA ARG A 501 -33.95 -23.22 25.51
C ARG A 501 -33.95 -22.96 27.02
N SER A 502 -33.59 -23.95 27.84
CA SER A 502 -33.68 -23.86 29.30
C SER A 502 -32.54 -23.05 29.96
N ASN A 503 -31.46 -22.77 29.23
CA ASN A 503 -30.25 -22.14 29.77
C ASN A 503 -30.10 -20.63 29.48
N ASN A 504 -31.10 -19.99 28.84
CA ASN A 504 -31.15 -18.53 28.60
C ASN A 504 -29.87 -17.95 27.96
N PHE A 505 -29.32 -18.61 26.94
CA PHE A 505 -28.18 -18.09 26.19
C PHE A 505 -28.54 -16.80 25.45
N SER A 506 -27.55 -15.91 25.27
CA SER A 506 -27.73 -14.66 24.51
C SER A 506 -27.62 -14.88 23.01
N TYR A 507 -26.69 -15.75 22.60
CA TYR A 507 -26.49 -16.24 21.23
C TYR A 507 -25.69 -17.54 21.27
N ALA A 508 -25.62 -18.24 20.14
CA ALA A 508 -24.80 -19.43 19.96
C ALA A 508 -23.80 -19.29 18.81
N ILE A 509 -22.59 -19.83 18.99
CA ILE A 509 -21.59 -20.01 17.94
C ILE A 509 -21.42 -21.51 17.72
N ILE A 510 -21.62 -21.96 16.48
CA ILE A 510 -21.60 -23.37 16.11
C ILE A 510 -20.48 -23.57 15.09
N ALA A 511 -19.47 -24.38 15.40
CA ALA A 511 -18.42 -24.72 14.46
C ALA A 511 -18.54 -26.19 14.02
N VAL A 512 -18.74 -26.41 12.73
CA VAL A 512 -18.92 -27.74 12.11
C VAL A 512 -18.24 -27.79 10.74
N GLY A 513 -18.07 -28.97 10.17
CA GLY A 513 -17.28 -29.07 8.94
C GLY A 513 -16.89 -30.46 8.48
N GLU A 514 -15.96 -30.50 7.53
CA GLU A 514 -15.35 -31.74 7.03
C GLU A 514 -14.37 -32.33 8.06
N GLN A 515 -14.12 -33.63 7.94
CA GLN A 515 -12.96 -34.27 8.56
C GLN A 515 -11.67 -33.89 7.81
N PRO A 516 -10.49 -33.98 8.44
CA PRO A 516 -9.21 -33.92 7.74
C PRO A 516 -9.12 -35.00 6.65
N TYR A 517 -8.64 -34.62 5.47
CA TYR A 517 -8.37 -35.52 4.35
C TYR A 517 -7.23 -34.96 3.50
N ALA A 518 -6.59 -35.82 2.73
CA ALA A 518 -5.66 -35.43 1.67
C ALA A 518 -5.77 -36.36 0.47
N GLU A 519 -5.59 -35.80 -0.73
CA GLU A 519 -5.52 -36.54 -2.00
C GLU A 519 -6.78 -37.37 -2.27
N LYS A 520 -6.64 -38.60 -2.79
CA LYS A 520 -7.76 -39.48 -3.17
C LYS A 520 -8.76 -39.75 -2.04
N TYR A 521 -8.32 -39.68 -0.77
CA TYR A 521 -9.20 -39.90 0.38
C TYR A 521 -10.15 -38.74 0.63
N GLY A 522 -9.87 -37.57 0.05
CA GLY A 522 -10.76 -36.42 0.02
C GLY A 522 -11.70 -36.39 -1.18
N ASP A 523 -11.57 -37.29 -2.16
CA ASP A 523 -12.47 -37.29 -3.32
C ASP A 523 -13.89 -37.58 -2.84
N ASN A 524 -14.82 -36.65 -3.11
CA ASN A 524 -16.17 -36.73 -2.58
C ASN A 524 -17.20 -36.21 -3.59
N PHE A 525 -18.12 -37.09 -4.01
CA PHE A 525 -19.17 -36.78 -4.97
C PHE A 525 -20.45 -36.20 -4.35
N ASN A 526 -20.63 -36.29 -3.03
CA ASN A 526 -21.81 -35.77 -2.34
C ASN A 526 -21.60 -34.37 -1.74
N LEU A 527 -20.36 -34.03 -1.36
CA LEU A 527 -19.97 -32.75 -0.75
C LEU A 527 -20.90 -32.28 0.39
N THR A 528 -21.44 -33.22 1.18
CA THR A 528 -22.30 -32.93 2.33
C THR A 528 -21.49 -32.88 3.63
N ILE A 529 -21.87 -32.00 4.56
CA ILE A 529 -21.26 -31.94 5.89
C ILE A 529 -21.62 -33.23 6.67
N PRO A 530 -20.64 -33.95 7.28
CA PRO A 530 -20.90 -35.16 8.07
C PRO A 530 -21.75 -34.91 9.33
N GLU A 531 -22.66 -35.83 9.69
CA GLU A 531 -23.33 -35.81 11.00
C GLU A 531 -22.34 -36.09 12.16
N PRO A 532 -22.58 -35.60 13.39
CA PRO A 532 -23.76 -34.89 13.90
C PRO A 532 -23.82 -33.36 13.63
N SER A 533 -23.18 -32.86 12.57
CA SER A 533 -23.10 -31.41 12.29
C SER A 533 -24.44 -30.76 11.98
N LEU A 534 -25.22 -31.34 11.06
CA LEU A 534 -26.45 -30.71 10.57
C LEU A 534 -27.57 -30.83 11.60
N SER A 535 -27.65 -31.97 12.31
CA SER A 535 -28.54 -32.14 13.45
C SER A 535 -28.24 -31.13 14.58
N THR A 536 -26.96 -30.96 14.94
CA THR A 536 -26.54 -29.94 15.93
C THR A 536 -26.90 -28.52 15.50
N MET A 537 -26.62 -28.18 14.23
CA MET A 537 -27.01 -26.89 13.67
C MET A 537 -28.52 -26.66 13.80
N LYS A 538 -29.36 -27.64 13.42
CA LYS A 538 -30.83 -27.53 13.54
C LYS A 538 -31.29 -27.36 14.99
N ASN A 539 -30.74 -28.17 15.91
CA ASN A 539 -31.12 -28.13 17.31
C ASN A 539 -30.82 -26.77 17.96
N VAL A 540 -29.67 -26.19 17.63
CA VAL A 540 -29.23 -24.90 18.19
C VAL A 540 -29.90 -23.73 17.49
N CYS A 541 -29.76 -23.61 16.16
CA CYS A 541 -30.29 -22.46 15.40
C CYS A 541 -31.82 -22.40 15.40
N GLY A 542 -32.51 -23.55 15.54
CA GLY A 542 -33.96 -23.59 15.74
C GLY A 542 -34.41 -23.10 17.12
N SER A 543 -33.48 -22.92 18.07
CA SER A 543 -33.79 -22.58 19.46
C SER A 543 -33.26 -21.20 19.89
N ILE A 544 -32.23 -20.66 19.20
CA ILE A 544 -31.61 -19.37 19.51
C ILE A 544 -30.93 -18.78 18.27
N LYS A 545 -30.73 -17.44 18.25
CA LYS A 545 -29.87 -16.79 17.24
C LYS A 545 -28.49 -17.43 17.18
N CYS A 546 -28.08 -17.88 16.00
CA CYS A 546 -26.86 -18.66 15.84
C CYS A 546 -25.93 -18.13 14.74
N VAL A 547 -24.63 -18.30 14.95
CA VAL A 547 -23.60 -18.15 13.92
C VAL A 547 -23.05 -19.53 13.58
N LEU A 548 -23.20 -19.94 12.31
CA LEU A 548 -22.61 -21.16 11.79
C LEU A 548 -21.24 -20.85 11.16
N VAL A 549 -20.19 -21.41 11.74
CA VAL A 549 -18.81 -21.37 11.23
C VAL A 549 -18.52 -22.71 10.57
N VAL A 550 -18.38 -22.70 9.24
CA VAL A 550 -18.12 -23.90 8.44
C VAL A 550 -16.62 -24.06 8.18
N ILE A 551 -16.06 -25.13 8.71
CA ILE A 551 -14.66 -25.54 8.52
C ILE A 551 -14.59 -26.57 7.39
N SER A 552 -13.99 -26.21 6.26
CA SER A 552 -14.02 -27.04 5.05
C SER A 552 -12.88 -26.74 4.11
N GLY A 553 -12.44 -27.74 3.34
CA GLY A 553 -11.43 -27.54 2.30
C GLY A 553 -11.99 -26.91 1.01
N ARG A 554 -13.31 -26.73 0.92
CA ARG A 554 -14.05 -26.47 -0.32
C ARG A 554 -15.50 -26.10 -0.03
N PRO A 555 -16.24 -25.53 -1.00
CA PRO A 555 -17.68 -25.35 -0.91
C PRO A 555 -18.41 -26.69 -0.68
N LEU A 556 -19.45 -26.66 0.17
CA LEU A 556 -20.27 -27.82 0.54
C LEU A 556 -21.76 -27.56 0.31
N VAL A 557 -22.56 -28.62 0.25
CA VAL A 557 -24.03 -28.53 0.20
C VAL A 557 -24.54 -27.85 1.46
N ILE A 558 -25.09 -26.64 1.30
CA ILE A 558 -25.63 -25.85 2.42
C ILE A 558 -27.01 -25.24 2.13
N GLU A 559 -27.41 -25.14 0.85
CA GLU A 559 -28.69 -24.52 0.43
C GLU A 559 -29.90 -24.99 1.25
N PRO A 560 -30.11 -26.30 1.51
CA PRO A 560 -31.29 -26.77 2.25
C PRO A 560 -31.39 -26.30 3.70
N TYR A 561 -30.30 -25.77 4.26
CA TYR A 561 -30.18 -25.39 5.67
C TYR A 561 -30.06 -23.87 5.85
N LEU A 562 -29.93 -23.11 4.76
CA LEU A 562 -29.71 -21.66 4.83
C LEU A 562 -30.84 -20.91 5.51
N SER A 563 -32.08 -21.40 5.48
CA SER A 563 -33.23 -20.78 6.17
C SER A 563 -33.11 -20.82 7.69
N ASP A 564 -32.43 -21.85 8.22
CA ASP A 564 -32.36 -22.12 9.66
C ASP A 564 -31.23 -21.33 10.33
N VAL A 565 -30.21 -20.93 9.57
CA VAL A 565 -29.01 -20.25 10.08
C VAL A 565 -29.16 -18.74 10.05
N ASP A 566 -28.85 -18.01 11.12
CA ASP A 566 -28.90 -16.54 11.10
C ASP A 566 -27.67 -15.92 10.44
N ALA A 567 -26.45 -16.33 10.83
CA ALA A 567 -25.21 -15.91 10.18
C ALA A 567 -24.34 -17.11 9.76
N LEU A 568 -23.73 -17.04 8.58
CA LEU A 568 -22.93 -18.12 7.99
C LEU A 568 -21.54 -17.59 7.61
N VAL A 569 -20.50 -18.22 8.15
CA VAL A 569 -19.09 -17.91 7.87
C VAL A 569 -18.42 -19.14 7.28
N ALA A 570 -17.85 -19.01 6.09
CA ALA A 570 -16.90 -19.98 5.55
C ALA A 570 -15.51 -19.67 6.12
N ALA A 571 -15.03 -20.55 7.01
CA ALA A 571 -13.75 -20.40 7.69
C ALA A 571 -12.62 -21.21 7.05
N TRP A 572 -12.95 -22.01 6.03
CA TRP A 572 -12.02 -22.88 5.33
C TRP A 572 -11.31 -23.86 6.28
N LEU A 573 -10.01 -24.07 6.12
CA LEU A 573 -9.15 -24.75 7.09
C LEU A 573 -8.18 -23.71 7.66
N PRO A 574 -8.54 -23.01 8.76
CA PRO A 574 -7.83 -21.83 9.24
C PRO A 574 -6.45 -22.12 9.87
N GLY A 575 -6.12 -23.37 10.20
CA GLY A 575 -4.82 -23.68 10.81
C GLY A 575 -4.79 -23.47 12.32
N SER A 576 -3.64 -23.12 12.90
CA SER A 576 -3.43 -23.20 14.36
C SER A 576 -4.01 -22.03 15.15
N GLU A 577 -4.34 -20.91 14.51
CA GLU A 577 -4.62 -19.64 15.17
C GLU A 577 -6.12 -19.30 15.15
N GLY A 578 -6.93 -20.06 15.90
CA GLY A 578 -8.40 -19.91 15.96
C GLY A 578 -8.88 -18.50 16.39
N GLN A 579 -8.01 -17.71 17.00
CA GLN A 579 -8.24 -16.31 17.35
C GLN A 579 -8.57 -15.43 16.14
N GLY A 580 -8.09 -15.76 14.94
CA GLY A 580 -8.45 -15.01 13.73
C GLY A 580 -9.94 -15.16 13.37
N VAL A 581 -10.60 -16.23 13.83
CA VAL A 581 -12.05 -16.39 13.72
C VAL A 581 -12.76 -15.41 14.64
N THR A 582 -12.36 -15.34 15.91
CA THR A 582 -13.01 -14.46 16.89
C THR A 582 -12.74 -12.98 16.63
N ASP A 583 -11.59 -12.63 16.06
CA ASP A 583 -11.26 -11.27 15.61
C ASP A 583 -12.38 -10.63 14.77
N VAL A 584 -13.02 -11.40 13.89
CA VAL A 584 -14.08 -10.89 13.01
C VAL A 584 -15.49 -11.19 13.53
N LEU A 585 -15.68 -12.27 14.31
CA LEU A 585 -16.96 -12.57 14.92
C LEU A 585 -17.36 -11.51 15.95
N TYR A 586 -16.39 -10.99 16.71
CA TYR A 586 -16.61 -9.97 17.74
C TYR A 586 -16.34 -8.54 17.27
N GLY A 587 -15.95 -8.35 16.00
CA GLY A 587 -15.82 -7.04 15.39
C GLY A 587 -14.55 -6.26 15.74
N ASP A 588 -13.50 -6.93 16.23
CA ASP A 588 -12.16 -6.31 16.34
C ASP A 588 -11.63 -5.96 14.94
N TYR A 589 -12.01 -6.76 13.95
CA TYR A 589 -11.77 -6.53 12.53
C TYR A 589 -13.02 -6.82 11.69
N GLY A 590 -13.09 -6.24 10.50
CA GLY A 590 -14.16 -6.52 9.54
C GLY A 590 -13.85 -7.74 8.67
N PHE A 591 -14.89 -8.42 8.19
CA PHE A 591 -14.73 -9.45 7.16
C PHE A 591 -14.21 -8.83 5.86
N THR A 592 -13.08 -9.34 5.38
CA THR A 592 -12.41 -8.87 4.16
C THR A 592 -12.35 -9.93 3.06
N GLY A 593 -12.40 -11.21 3.44
CA GLY A 593 -12.30 -12.34 2.54
C GLY A 593 -13.40 -12.38 1.48
N LYS A 594 -13.06 -12.92 0.32
CA LYS A 594 -13.97 -13.10 -0.82
C LYS A 594 -13.86 -14.50 -1.35
N LEU A 595 -14.98 -15.11 -1.73
CA LEU A 595 -14.97 -16.43 -2.33
C LEU A 595 -13.94 -16.53 -3.48
N SER A 596 -12.93 -17.39 -3.32
CA SER A 596 -11.97 -17.78 -4.38
C SER A 596 -12.48 -18.95 -5.21
N ARG A 597 -13.66 -19.46 -4.87
CA ARG A 597 -14.36 -20.56 -5.53
C ARG A 597 -15.85 -20.27 -5.59
N THR A 598 -16.49 -20.75 -6.62
CA THR A 598 -17.93 -20.76 -6.77
C THR A 598 -18.56 -21.69 -5.74
N TRP A 599 -19.58 -21.21 -5.02
CA TRP A 599 -20.38 -22.07 -4.14
C TRP A 599 -21.61 -22.57 -4.91
N PHE A 600 -21.69 -23.89 -5.12
CA PHE A 600 -22.78 -24.52 -5.86
C PHE A 600 -24.05 -24.65 -4.99
N LYS A 601 -25.22 -24.73 -5.63
CA LYS A 601 -26.50 -25.05 -4.97
C LYS A 601 -26.59 -26.54 -4.66
N ASN A 602 -26.32 -27.36 -5.68
CA ASN A 602 -26.27 -28.81 -5.58
C ASN A 602 -25.12 -29.38 -6.43
N VAL A 603 -24.71 -30.61 -6.14
CA VAL A 603 -23.54 -31.25 -6.78
C VAL A 603 -23.75 -31.60 -8.25
N ASP A 604 -25.00 -31.65 -8.73
CA ASP A 604 -25.32 -31.95 -10.13
C ASP A 604 -24.92 -30.81 -11.07
N GLN A 605 -24.73 -29.60 -10.54
CA GLN A 605 -24.19 -28.46 -11.28
C GLN A 605 -22.69 -28.63 -11.64
N LEU A 606 -21.97 -29.55 -11.00
CA LEU A 606 -20.51 -29.62 -11.11
C LEU A 606 -20.04 -30.42 -12.34
N PRO A 607 -19.01 -29.94 -13.06
CA PRO A 607 -18.23 -28.74 -12.78
C PRO A 607 -18.95 -27.45 -13.24
N MET A 608 -18.88 -26.42 -12.40
CA MET A 608 -19.37 -25.07 -12.68
C MET A 608 -18.43 -24.06 -12.05
N ASN A 609 -17.88 -23.18 -12.87
CA ASN A 609 -16.85 -22.22 -12.47
C ASN A 609 -17.20 -20.82 -13.01
N TYR A 610 -16.59 -19.81 -12.40
CA TYR A 610 -16.68 -18.44 -12.89
C TYR A 610 -16.29 -18.34 -14.38
N GLY A 611 -17.20 -17.76 -15.17
CA GLY A 611 -17.04 -17.56 -16.62
C GLY A 611 -17.71 -18.63 -17.50
N ASP A 612 -18.24 -19.71 -16.92
CA ASP A 612 -18.97 -20.74 -17.67
C ASP A 612 -20.34 -20.20 -18.16
N GLU A 613 -20.84 -20.69 -19.31
CA GLU A 613 -22.13 -20.25 -19.86
C GLU A 613 -23.33 -20.64 -18.98
N HIS A 614 -23.25 -21.78 -18.29
CA HIS A 614 -24.27 -22.32 -17.39
C HIS A 614 -24.10 -21.90 -15.92
N TYR A 615 -23.49 -20.73 -15.68
CA TYR A 615 -23.14 -20.27 -14.33
C TYR A 615 -24.35 -19.86 -13.47
N ASP A 616 -24.77 -20.75 -12.56
CA ASP A 616 -25.89 -20.54 -11.61
C ASP A 616 -25.52 -20.89 -10.15
N PRO A 617 -24.65 -20.09 -9.50
CA PRO A 617 -24.15 -20.40 -8.16
C PRO A 617 -25.16 -20.11 -7.05
N LEU A 618 -25.00 -20.77 -5.89
CA LEU A 618 -25.64 -20.38 -4.63
C LEU A 618 -25.02 -19.09 -4.10
N PHE A 619 -23.69 -19.06 -4.04
CA PHE A 619 -22.90 -17.87 -3.75
C PHE A 619 -21.87 -17.70 -4.85
N SER A 620 -21.94 -16.56 -5.55
CA SER A 620 -21.07 -16.28 -6.68
C SER A 620 -19.61 -16.12 -6.28
N PHE A 621 -18.72 -16.44 -7.22
CA PHE A 621 -17.31 -16.14 -7.09
C PHE A 621 -17.09 -14.65 -6.77
N ALA A 622 -16.10 -14.36 -5.92
CA ALA A 622 -15.80 -13.02 -5.40
C ALA A 622 -16.92 -12.36 -4.58
N LEU A 623 -17.97 -13.10 -4.18
CA LEU A 623 -18.96 -12.62 -3.20
C LEU A 623 -18.25 -12.15 -1.93
N LYS A 624 -18.71 -11.01 -1.42
CA LYS A 624 -18.31 -10.42 -0.15
C LYS A 624 -19.53 -9.82 0.53
N LEU A 625 -19.99 -10.43 1.63
CA LEU A 625 -20.81 -9.69 2.59
C LEU A 625 -19.87 -9.01 3.59
N CYS A 626 -20.13 -7.75 3.88
CA CYS A 626 -19.40 -7.02 4.91
C CYS A 626 -20.35 -6.82 6.09
N ASN A 627 -19.93 -7.22 7.29
CA ASN A 627 -20.55 -6.66 8.47
C ASN A 627 -20.17 -5.19 8.50
N ARG A 628 -21.18 -4.31 8.49
CA ARG A 628 -20.96 -2.93 8.87
C ARG A 628 -20.49 -2.97 10.32
N ILE A 629 -19.18 -2.93 10.53
CA ILE A 629 -18.69 -2.20 11.69
C ILE A 629 -19.34 -0.83 11.52
N ASN A 630 -20.09 -0.37 12.52
CA ASN A 630 -20.60 0.99 12.56
C ASN A 630 -19.41 1.95 12.71
N ILE A 631 -18.59 2.02 11.66
CA ILE A 631 -17.75 3.14 11.31
C ILE A 631 -18.56 3.82 10.21
N LYS A 632 -19.16 4.96 10.55
CA LYS A 632 -19.69 5.87 9.54
C LYS A 632 -18.58 6.17 8.52
N LEU A 633 -18.89 5.91 7.24
CA LEU A 633 -18.19 6.28 5.99
C LEU A 633 -16.78 5.72 5.74
N ALA A 634 -16.60 5.05 4.59
CA ALA A 634 -15.93 5.67 3.42
C ALA A 634 -15.84 4.70 2.22
N LEU A 635 -16.54 5.04 1.13
CA LEU A 635 -15.99 4.81 -0.22
C LEU A 635 -14.80 5.78 -0.33
N THR A 636 -13.57 5.30 -0.22
CA THR A 636 -12.42 6.22 -0.21
C THR A 636 -12.05 6.67 -1.61
N GLY A 637 -12.62 7.80 -2.00
CA GLY A 637 -11.95 8.77 -2.85
C GLY A 637 -10.79 9.44 -2.11
N SER A 638 -10.16 10.43 -2.75
CA SER A 638 -9.27 11.36 -2.03
C SER A 638 -10.12 12.33 -1.23
N LEU A 639 -9.67 12.76 -0.05
CA LEU A 639 -10.39 13.72 0.80
C LEU A 639 -9.68 15.07 0.74
N LEU A 640 -10.46 16.13 0.90
CA LEU A 640 -9.97 17.50 0.95
C LEU A 640 -10.62 18.21 2.13
N SER A 641 -9.82 18.95 2.91
CA SER A 641 -10.33 19.86 3.93
C SER A 641 -10.55 21.24 3.31
N GLY A 642 -11.81 21.67 3.25
CA GLY A 642 -12.17 23.06 2.94
C GLY A 642 -11.85 23.98 4.12
N GLY A 643 -11.63 25.27 3.86
CA GLY A 643 -11.31 26.26 4.90
C GLY A 643 -12.29 26.17 6.09
N GLY A 644 -11.78 25.96 7.30
CA GLY A 644 -12.60 25.76 8.52
C GLY A 644 -12.95 24.31 8.88
N SER A 645 -12.60 23.31 8.06
CA SER A 645 -12.87 21.89 8.34
C SER A 645 -11.77 21.27 9.20
N VAL A 646 -11.81 21.56 10.51
CA VAL A 646 -10.86 21.07 11.54
C VAL A 646 -11.38 19.78 12.22
N PRO A 647 -10.50 18.89 12.73
CA PRO A 647 -10.93 17.72 13.53
C PRO A 647 -11.82 18.13 14.72
N ARG A 648 -11.46 19.24 15.35
CA ARG A 648 -12.21 19.97 16.38
C ARG A 648 -11.64 21.39 16.51
N ALA A 649 -12.32 22.27 17.24
CA ALA A 649 -11.79 23.59 17.57
C ALA A 649 -10.41 23.48 18.25
N GLU A 650 -9.47 24.31 17.81
CA GLU A 650 -8.08 24.36 18.31
C GLU A 650 -7.31 23.03 18.21
N ALA A 651 -7.62 22.22 17.20
CA ALA A 651 -6.97 20.93 17.01
C ALA A 651 -5.44 21.05 16.90
N THR A 652 -4.72 20.18 17.62
CA THR A 652 -3.26 20.12 17.58
C THR A 652 -2.75 19.45 16.30
N ALA A 653 -1.45 19.60 16.00
CA ALA A 653 -0.83 18.94 14.85
C ALA A 653 -1.01 17.41 14.89
N GLU A 654 -0.89 16.81 16.07
CA GLU A 654 -1.09 15.39 16.30
C GLU A 654 -2.53 14.97 16.01
N GLU A 655 -3.53 15.75 16.43
CA GLU A 655 -4.94 15.43 16.15
C GLU A 655 -5.27 15.51 14.65
N TRP A 656 -4.60 16.42 13.93
CA TRP A 656 -4.64 16.44 12.47
C TRP A 656 -3.99 15.19 11.87
N ILE A 657 -2.82 14.78 12.35
CA ILE A 657 -2.13 13.56 11.91
C ILE A 657 -3.00 12.33 12.18
N ASP A 658 -3.57 12.21 13.38
CA ASP A 658 -4.46 11.12 13.78
C ASP A 658 -5.68 11.04 12.85
N MET A 659 -6.33 12.18 12.57
CA MET A 659 -7.46 12.24 11.65
C MET A 659 -7.07 11.78 10.24
N VAL A 660 -5.96 12.30 9.69
CA VAL A 660 -5.48 11.93 8.36
C VAL A 660 -5.11 10.45 8.31
N ASN A 661 -4.39 9.94 9.30
CA ASN A 661 -4.02 8.52 9.41
C ASN A 661 -5.24 7.61 9.55
N ASN A 662 -6.29 8.06 10.26
CA ASN A 662 -7.55 7.33 10.34
C ASN A 662 -8.25 7.23 8.99
N PHE A 663 -8.32 8.33 8.23
CA PHE A 663 -8.85 8.28 6.86
C PHE A 663 -7.99 7.42 5.94
N GLN A 664 -6.67 7.50 6.08
CA GLN A 664 -5.72 6.70 5.32
C GLN A 664 -5.94 5.20 5.60
N ASN A 665 -6.07 4.82 6.88
CA ASN A 665 -6.38 3.46 7.30
C ASN A 665 -7.72 3.00 6.71
N GLY A 666 -8.74 3.85 6.73
CA GLY A 666 -9.99 3.63 6.02
C GLY A 666 -9.77 3.33 4.53
N SER A 667 -8.92 4.11 3.86
CA SER A 667 -8.63 3.91 2.43
C SER A 667 -7.87 2.64 2.13
N LEU A 668 -6.87 2.30 2.96
CA LEU A 668 -6.11 1.07 2.86
C LEU A 668 -6.95 -0.16 3.19
N SER A 669 -8.00 -0.01 3.99
CA SER A 669 -8.97 -1.08 4.27
C SER A 669 -9.96 -1.34 3.12
N SER A 670 -10.00 -0.46 2.11
CA SER A 670 -10.84 -0.62 0.93
C SER A 670 -10.41 -1.82 0.07
N ARG A 671 -11.30 -2.26 -0.84
CA ARG A 671 -11.07 -3.43 -1.73
C ARG A 671 -9.72 -3.41 -2.45
N LEU A 672 -9.27 -2.23 -2.88
CA LEU A 672 -8.06 -2.08 -3.69
C LEU A 672 -6.85 -1.64 -2.85
N GLY A 673 -7.04 -1.32 -1.57
CA GLY A 673 -5.98 -0.83 -0.68
C GLY A 673 -5.25 0.41 -1.22
N ILE A 674 -5.90 1.21 -2.06
CA ILE A 674 -5.26 2.35 -2.70
C ILE A 674 -5.15 3.48 -1.67
N PRO A 675 -3.95 4.03 -1.42
CA PRO A 675 -3.78 5.16 -0.51
C PRO A 675 -4.50 6.39 -1.05
N MET A 676 -5.09 7.19 -0.18
CA MET A 676 -5.77 8.43 -0.59
C MET A 676 -4.78 9.61 -0.65
N ILE A 677 -5.12 10.63 -1.44
CA ILE A 677 -4.49 11.95 -1.31
C ILE A 677 -5.33 12.72 -0.29
N TYR A 678 -4.69 13.41 0.66
CA TYR A 678 -5.33 14.37 1.55
C TYR A 678 -4.93 15.79 1.12
N GLY A 679 -5.90 16.59 0.68
CA GLY A 679 -5.69 17.97 0.25
C GLY A 679 -6.13 18.99 1.29
N ILE A 680 -5.51 20.17 1.26
CA ILE A 680 -5.88 21.33 2.09
C ILE A 680 -5.69 22.63 1.28
N ASP A 681 -6.61 23.59 1.45
CA ASP A 681 -6.44 24.94 0.92
C ASP A 681 -5.48 25.76 1.78
N ALA A 682 -4.19 25.70 1.44
CA ALA A 682 -3.11 26.42 2.13
C ALA A 682 -2.73 27.72 1.40
N VAL A 683 -3.52 28.78 1.57
CA VAL A 683 -3.39 30.04 0.79
C VAL A 683 -2.17 30.89 1.20
N HIS A 684 -1.80 30.88 2.49
CA HIS A 684 -0.72 31.70 3.05
C HIS A 684 -0.03 30.99 4.24
N GLY A 685 0.22 29.70 4.05
CA GLY A 685 0.70 28.77 5.08
C GLY A 685 -0.34 27.67 5.37
N ASN A 686 -0.07 26.81 6.35
CA ASN A 686 -1.05 25.82 6.84
C ASN A 686 -2.08 26.49 7.77
N ASN A 687 -2.85 27.40 7.17
CA ASN A 687 -3.76 28.36 7.77
C ASN A 687 -5.00 27.77 8.46
N ASN A 688 -5.27 26.45 8.33
CA ASN A 688 -6.37 25.79 9.05
C ASN A 688 -5.94 25.12 10.37
N VAL A 689 -4.63 25.06 10.66
CA VAL A 689 -4.12 24.42 11.89
C VAL A 689 -3.82 25.48 12.94
N TYR A 690 -4.33 25.26 14.16
CA TYR A 690 -4.08 26.14 15.28
C TYR A 690 -2.57 26.22 15.60
N LYS A 691 -2.06 27.43 15.85
CA LYS A 691 -0.62 27.76 16.05
C LYS A 691 0.29 27.62 14.83
N ALA A 692 -0.26 27.38 13.63
CA ALA A 692 0.53 27.48 12.41
C ALA A 692 1.06 28.91 12.21
N THR A 693 2.28 29.03 11.67
CA THR A 693 2.78 30.33 11.21
C THR A 693 2.00 30.76 9.98
N ILE A 694 1.51 32.00 9.99
CA ILE A 694 0.73 32.58 8.90
C ILE A 694 1.60 33.62 8.19
N PHE A 695 1.79 33.45 6.88
CA PHE A 695 2.57 34.37 6.05
C PHE A 695 1.69 35.49 5.49
N PRO A 696 2.28 36.60 5.01
CA PRO A 696 1.55 37.59 4.23
C PRO A 696 0.87 36.97 3.01
N HIS A 697 -0.28 37.51 2.61
CA HIS A 697 -0.97 37.06 1.38
C HIS A 697 -0.13 37.33 0.12
N ASN A 698 -0.44 36.60 -0.96
CA ASN A 698 0.32 36.62 -2.21
C ASN A 698 0.48 38.03 -2.82
N VAL A 699 -0.51 38.91 -2.66
CA VAL A 699 -0.43 40.32 -3.10
C VAL A 699 0.77 41.00 -2.45
N GLY A 700 1.02 40.76 -1.16
CA GLY A 700 2.18 41.29 -0.45
C GLY A 700 3.50 40.61 -0.83
N LEU A 701 3.51 39.30 -1.05
CA LEU A 701 4.73 38.60 -1.45
C LEU A 701 5.22 39.01 -2.86
N GLY A 702 4.30 39.39 -3.75
CA GLY A 702 4.64 39.95 -5.06
C GLY A 702 5.36 41.31 -4.97
N CYS A 703 5.18 42.04 -3.86
CA CYS A 703 5.77 43.35 -3.64
C CYS A 703 7.28 43.33 -3.35
N ALA A 704 7.85 42.18 -3.02
CA ALA A 704 9.23 42.05 -2.53
C ALA A 704 10.31 41.99 -3.64
N ARG A 705 10.00 42.30 -4.91
CA ARG A 705 10.90 42.09 -6.06
C ARG A 705 11.38 43.38 -6.71
N TYR A 706 12.62 43.32 -7.22
CA TYR A 706 13.34 44.46 -7.80
C TYR A 706 13.26 44.58 -9.33
N GLU A 707 12.67 43.61 -10.06
CA GLU A 707 12.63 43.63 -11.54
C GLU A 707 11.36 42.94 -12.11
N ASN A 708 10.67 43.61 -13.05
CA ASN A 708 9.80 43.07 -14.14
C ASN A 708 8.26 42.85 -13.92
N PRO A 709 7.38 43.27 -14.87
CA PRO A 709 5.93 42.94 -14.93
C PRO A 709 5.55 41.46 -15.18
N LYS A 710 6.41 40.49 -14.83
CA LYS A 710 6.14 39.03 -14.88
C LYS A 710 5.93 38.39 -13.50
N ILE A 711 5.59 39.20 -12.49
CA ILE A 711 5.51 38.83 -11.06
C ILE A 711 4.89 37.44 -10.82
N VAL A 712 3.72 37.14 -11.41
CA VAL A 712 3.03 35.85 -11.20
C VAL A 712 3.84 34.65 -11.71
N GLN A 713 4.48 34.77 -12.88
CA GLN A 713 5.34 33.73 -13.46
C GLN A 713 6.54 33.43 -12.56
N GLU A 714 7.05 34.48 -11.94
CA GLU A 714 8.18 34.46 -11.04
C GLU A 714 7.82 33.91 -9.65
N MET A 715 6.59 34.14 -9.19
CA MET A 715 6.08 33.58 -7.93
C MET A 715 5.83 32.07 -8.00
N THR A 716 5.83 31.47 -9.20
CA THR A 716 5.78 30.01 -9.35
C THR A 716 6.97 29.28 -8.71
N GLU A 717 8.04 29.98 -8.29
CA GLU A 717 9.11 29.41 -7.46
C GLU A 717 8.61 28.73 -6.18
N ILE A 718 7.44 29.14 -5.66
CA ILE A 718 6.82 28.48 -4.50
C ILE A 718 6.60 26.98 -4.73
N ILE A 719 6.41 26.55 -5.98
CA ILE A 719 6.24 25.15 -6.36
C ILE A 719 7.50 24.35 -6.02
N LEU A 720 8.69 24.89 -6.26
CA LEU A 720 9.95 24.23 -5.91
C LEU A 720 10.14 24.19 -4.38
N GLY A 721 9.66 25.20 -3.66
CA GLY A 721 9.61 25.16 -2.19
C GLY A 721 8.76 23.99 -1.67
N LEU A 722 7.55 23.83 -2.22
CA LEU A 722 6.57 22.80 -1.84
C LEU A 722 6.98 21.39 -2.27
N GLN A 723 7.42 21.24 -3.53
CA GLN A 723 7.67 19.93 -4.16
C GLN A 723 9.15 19.57 -4.25
N GLY A 724 10.08 20.52 -4.11
CA GLY A 724 11.51 20.31 -4.34
C GLY A 724 11.96 20.64 -5.77
N ASP A 725 13.28 20.77 -5.95
CA ASP A 725 13.90 21.12 -7.23
C ASP A 725 13.78 20.00 -8.25
N VAL A 726 13.30 20.34 -9.45
CA VAL A 726 13.15 19.40 -10.55
C VAL A 726 14.53 19.03 -11.12
N PRO A 727 14.92 17.75 -11.17
CA PRO A 727 16.19 17.31 -11.75
C PRO A 727 16.32 17.77 -13.20
N ALA A 728 17.53 18.18 -13.61
CA ALA A 728 17.78 18.77 -14.92
C ALA A 728 17.41 17.84 -16.11
N ASP A 729 17.42 16.53 -15.89
CA ASP A 729 17.06 15.48 -16.86
C ASP A 729 15.57 15.10 -16.85
N SER A 730 14.77 15.73 -15.98
CA SER A 730 13.33 15.46 -15.89
C SER A 730 12.59 15.92 -17.14
N ARG A 731 11.67 15.07 -17.62
CA ARG A 731 10.83 15.39 -18.77
C ARG A 731 9.85 16.51 -18.42
N LYS A 732 9.88 17.62 -19.17
CA LYS A 732 8.94 18.75 -19.02
C LYS A 732 7.48 18.30 -19.03
N GLY A 733 6.70 18.84 -18.10
CA GLY A 733 5.28 18.55 -17.92
C GLY A 733 4.97 17.26 -17.15
N VAL A 734 5.99 16.50 -16.73
CA VAL A 734 5.82 15.40 -15.77
C VAL A 734 5.87 15.97 -14.35
N PRO A 735 4.93 15.60 -13.47
CA PRO A 735 4.96 16.06 -12.08
C PRO A 735 6.19 15.53 -11.33
N TYR A 736 6.68 16.27 -10.34
CA TYR A 736 7.86 15.90 -9.55
C TYR A 736 7.66 16.25 -8.08
N ILE A 737 8.13 15.37 -7.19
CA ILE A 737 8.15 15.58 -5.73
C ILE A 737 9.45 14.98 -5.18
N GLY A 738 10.25 15.81 -4.53
CA GLY A 738 11.61 15.54 -4.07
C GLY A 738 11.67 14.94 -2.66
N GLY A 739 11.11 13.75 -2.49
CA GLY A 739 11.17 12.97 -1.24
C GLY A 739 9.99 13.18 -0.29
N ASN A 740 10.06 12.52 0.87
CA ASN A 740 8.91 12.36 1.79
C ASN A 740 8.66 13.57 2.71
N ASN A 741 9.49 14.62 2.63
CA ASN A 741 9.32 15.88 3.37
C ASN A 741 8.76 17.01 2.48
N LYS A 742 8.18 16.64 1.34
CA LYS A 742 7.60 17.55 0.34
C LYS A 742 6.13 17.20 0.10
N VAL A 743 5.38 18.15 -0.45
CA VAL A 743 3.93 18.02 -0.70
C VAL A 743 3.60 18.30 -2.16
N ALA A 744 2.56 17.65 -2.69
CA ALA A 744 2.06 17.93 -4.03
C ALA A 744 1.45 19.34 -4.11
N ALA A 745 1.93 20.16 -5.04
CA ALA A 745 1.40 21.50 -5.28
C ALA A 745 0.28 21.50 -6.33
N CYS A 746 -0.68 22.41 -6.15
CA CYS A 746 -1.79 22.65 -7.07
C CYS A 746 -1.71 24.08 -7.63
N ALA A 747 -1.67 24.25 -8.95
CA ALA A 747 -1.81 25.56 -9.57
C ALA A 747 -3.30 25.87 -9.81
N LYS A 748 -3.80 26.99 -9.28
CA LYS A 748 -5.22 27.39 -9.35
C LYS A 748 -5.39 28.91 -9.52
N HIS A 749 -6.49 29.39 -10.12
CA HIS A 749 -7.58 28.63 -10.75
C HIS A 749 -7.49 28.73 -12.29
N PHE A 750 -7.32 27.59 -12.96
CA PHE A 750 -7.10 27.48 -14.40
C PHE A 750 -8.40 27.67 -15.19
N VAL A 751 -8.53 28.62 -16.12
CA VAL A 751 -7.66 29.78 -16.35
C VAL A 751 -8.53 31.01 -16.61
N GLY A 752 -7.99 32.20 -16.38
CA GLY A 752 -8.72 33.46 -16.59
C GLY A 752 -9.44 33.98 -15.36
N ASP A 753 -9.38 33.29 -14.22
CA ASP A 753 -10.11 33.65 -13.00
C ASP A 753 -9.86 35.10 -12.51
N GLY A 754 -8.65 35.62 -12.70
CA GLY A 754 -8.31 37.01 -12.38
C GLY A 754 -8.79 38.06 -13.40
N GLY A 755 -9.47 37.66 -14.48
CA GLY A 755 -9.90 38.52 -15.59
C GLY A 755 -11.42 38.68 -15.69
N THR A 756 -12.16 38.33 -14.65
CA THR A 756 -13.63 38.39 -14.67
C THR A 756 -14.15 39.81 -14.86
N THR A 757 -15.28 39.92 -15.57
CA THR A 757 -15.93 41.20 -15.84
C THR A 757 -16.28 41.92 -14.53
N LYS A 758 -15.75 43.15 -14.36
CA LYS A 758 -15.85 43.99 -13.14
C LYS A 758 -15.21 43.37 -11.88
N GLY A 759 -14.36 42.35 -12.02
CA GLY A 759 -13.74 41.67 -10.89
C GLY A 759 -14.74 40.92 -9.99
N ILE A 760 -15.92 40.57 -10.53
CA ILE A 760 -16.94 39.80 -9.81
C ILE A 760 -16.50 38.33 -9.80
N ASN A 761 -16.46 37.72 -8.61
CA ASN A 761 -16.10 36.32 -8.43
C ASN A 761 -16.91 35.38 -9.36
N GLU A 762 -16.25 34.38 -9.95
CA GLU A 762 -16.83 33.32 -10.83
C GLU A 762 -17.52 33.79 -12.12
N ASN A 763 -17.44 35.08 -12.43
CA ASN A 763 -18.11 35.66 -13.58
C ASN A 763 -17.39 35.32 -14.90
N ASN A 764 -17.81 35.92 -16.00
CA ASN A 764 -17.24 35.70 -17.32
C ASN A 764 -15.98 36.55 -17.55
N THR A 765 -14.92 35.90 -18.01
CA THR A 765 -13.71 36.53 -18.56
C THR A 765 -13.90 36.69 -20.06
N VAL A 766 -13.97 37.95 -20.50
CA VAL A 766 -14.19 38.31 -21.91
C VAL A 766 -12.87 38.76 -22.51
N THR A 767 -12.23 37.86 -23.25
CA THR A 767 -10.94 38.12 -23.91
C THR A 767 -10.76 37.18 -25.09
N ASP A 768 -10.01 37.60 -26.11
CA ASP A 768 -9.65 36.72 -27.21
C ASP A 768 -8.56 35.71 -26.79
N TRP A 769 -8.21 34.80 -27.70
CA TRP A 769 -7.15 33.81 -27.45
C TRP A 769 -5.81 34.48 -27.12
N HIS A 770 -5.49 35.59 -27.78
CA HIS A 770 -4.23 36.29 -27.55
C HIS A 770 -4.16 36.80 -26.11
N GLY A 771 -5.19 37.51 -25.64
CA GLY A 771 -5.27 38.00 -24.27
C GLY A 771 -5.25 36.89 -23.22
N LEU A 772 -5.97 35.78 -23.46
CA LEU A 772 -5.94 34.62 -22.56
C LEU A 772 -4.52 34.04 -22.45
N LEU A 773 -3.84 33.84 -23.58
CA LEU A 773 -2.51 33.24 -23.64
C LEU A 773 -1.39 34.18 -23.17
N SER A 774 -1.51 35.49 -23.39
CA SER A 774 -0.48 36.45 -23.01
C SER A 774 -0.59 36.91 -21.55
N ILE A 775 -1.80 36.92 -20.97
CA ILE A 775 -2.04 37.45 -19.62
C ILE A 775 -2.24 36.32 -18.60
N HIS A 776 -3.14 35.39 -18.88
CA HIS A 776 -3.62 34.43 -17.87
C HIS A 776 -2.91 33.07 -17.91
N MET A 777 -2.38 32.67 -19.07
CA MET A 777 -1.69 31.38 -19.26
C MET A 777 -0.22 31.31 -18.77
N PRO A 778 0.60 32.38 -18.78
CA PRO A 778 2.05 32.23 -18.55
C PRO A 778 2.42 31.62 -17.19
N GLY A 779 1.65 31.92 -16.14
CA GLY A 779 1.85 31.30 -14.82
C GLY A 779 1.73 29.77 -14.86
N TYR A 780 0.76 29.23 -15.60
CA TYR A 780 0.57 27.79 -15.73
C TYR A 780 1.67 27.12 -16.54
N TYR A 781 2.15 27.75 -17.61
CA TYR A 781 3.29 27.25 -18.37
C TYR A 781 4.52 27.09 -17.47
N ASN A 782 4.83 28.09 -16.65
CA ASN A 782 5.94 28.03 -15.71
C ASN A 782 5.73 26.98 -14.62
N SER A 783 4.51 26.86 -14.08
CA SER A 783 4.16 25.83 -13.10
C SER A 783 4.37 24.41 -13.64
N ILE A 784 4.00 24.17 -14.91
CA ILE A 784 4.19 22.88 -15.59
C ILE A 784 5.68 22.56 -15.79
N ILE A 785 6.49 23.56 -16.13
CA ILE A 785 7.95 23.40 -16.23
C ILE A 785 8.56 23.04 -14.88
N LYS A 786 8.04 23.63 -13.80
CA LYS A 786 8.43 23.36 -12.41
C LYS A 786 7.83 22.07 -11.83
N GLY A 787 7.22 21.24 -12.67
CA GLY A 787 6.75 19.91 -12.29
C GLY A 787 5.54 19.91 -11.37
N VAL A 788 4.65 20.92 -11.43
CA VAL A 788 3.43 20.98 -10.62
C VAL A 788 2.61 19.69 -10.73
N SER A 789 2.11 19.19 -9.60
CA SER A 789 1.42 17.89 -9.54
C SER A 789 -0.03 17.94 -10.02
N THR A 790 -0.74 19.01 -9.70
CA THR A 790 -2.17 19.16 -10.01
C THR A 790 -2.49 20.56 -10.51
N ILE A 791 -3.57 20.67 -11.29
CA ILE A 791 -4.12 21.96 -11.75
C ILE A 791 -5.63 21.95 -11.46
N MET A 792 -6.10 22.99 -10.76
CA MET A 792 -7.51 23.14 -10.42
C MET A 792 -8.20 24.07 -11.40
N VAL A 793 -9.38 23.65 -11.88
CA VAL A 793 -10.18 24.38 -12.86
C VAL A 793 -11.02 25.48 -12.19
N SER A 794 -11.05 26.67 -12.77
CA SER A 794 -11.80 27.86 -12.31
C SER A 794 -13.32 27.73 -12.49
N TYR A 795 -14.09 28.34 -11.59
CA TYR A 795 -15.56 28.51 -11.73
C TYR A 795 -15.96 29.46 -12.86
N SER A 796 -15.04 30.35 -13.24
CA SER A 796 -15.28 31.40 -14.20
C SER A 796 -15.57 30.85 -15.59
N SER A 797 -16.31 31.62 -16.38
CA SER A 797 -16.48 31.33 -17.79
C SER A 797 -15.42 32.04 -18.62
N TRP A 798 -15.09 31.50 -19.79
CA TRP A 798 -14.35 32.23 -20.82
C TRP A 798 -15.26 32.41 -22.03
N ASN A 799 -15.52 33.66 -22.41
CA ASN A 799 -16.44 34.03 -23.49
C ASN A 799 -17.80 33.33 -23.43
N GLY A 800 -18.33 33.12 -22.22
CA GLY A 800 -19.63 32.51 -21.95
C GLY A 800 -19.60 31.01 -21.68
N GLU A 801 -18.51 30.31 -21.99
CA GLU A 801 -18.37 28.87 -21.73
C GLU A 801 -17.76 28.62 -20.34
N LYS A 802 -18.41 27.79 -19.53
CA LYS A 802 -17.90 27.41 -18.20
C LYS A 802 -16.61 26.62 -18.32
N MET A 803 -15.58 26.99 -17.58
CA MET A 803 -14.26 26.36 -17.70
C MET A 803 -14.27 24.87 -17.34
N HIS A 804 -15.10 24.44 -16.37
CA HIS A 804 -15.28 23.01 -16.05
C HIS A 804 -15.88 22.20 -17.20
N ALA A 805 -16.53 22.83 -18.19
CA ALA A 805 -17.04 22.18 -19.39
C ALA A 805 -16.15 22.41 -20.63
N ASN A 806 -15.11 23.24 -20.53
CA ASN A 806 -14.31 23.68 -21.67
C ASN A 806 -13.25 22.65 -22.07
N ARG A 807 -13.60 21.76 -23.01
CA ARG A 807 -12.72 20.70 -23.48
C ARG A 807 -11.48 21.23 -24.21
N ASP A 808 -11.62 22.31 -24.95
CA ASP A 808 -10.53 22.88 -25.75
C ASP A 808 -9.40 23.40 -24.87
N LEU A 809 -9.71 24.05 -23.76
CA LEU A 809 -8.70 24.51 -22.81
C LEU A 809 -8.19 23.39 -21.90
N VAL A 810 -9.07 22.54 -21.36
CA VAL A 810 -8.69 21.53 -20.36
C VAL A 810 -7.98 20.33 -20.98
N THR A 811 -8.50 19.77 -22.07
CA THR A 811 -7.83 18.64 -22.75
C THR A 811 -6.87 19.16 -23.82
N ASN A 812 -7.39 19.83 -24.86
CA ASN A 812 -6.62 20.05 -26.08
C ASN A 812 -5.44 21.02 -25.83
N PHE A 813 -5.64 22.05 -25.01
CA PHE A 813 -4.58 22.98 -24.67
C PHE A 813 -3.73 22.49 -23.50
N LEU A 814 -4.32 22.34 -22.31
CA LEU A 814 -3.53 22.04 -21.10
C LEU A 814 -2.85 20.66 -21.15
N LYS A 815 -3.61 19.60 -21.44
CA LYS A 815 -3.06 18.23 -21.41
C LYS A 815 -2.23 17.93 -22.66
N ASP A 816 -2.70 18.34 -23.83
CA ASP A 816 -2.08 17.94 -25.09
C ASP A 816 -1.05 18.96 -25.58
N THR A 817 -1.38 20.25 -25.62
CA THR A 817 -0.47 21.30 -26.10
C THR A 817 0.63 21.64 -25.08
N LEU A 818 0.27 21.88 -23.81
CA LEU A 818 1.26 22.14 -22.75
C LEU A 818 1.88 20.84 -22.19
N ASN A 819 1.42 19.68 -22.67
CA ASN A 819 1.92 18.36 -22.28
C ASN A 819 1.86 18.13 -20.75
N PHE A 820 0.84 18.67 -20.07
CA PHE A 820 0.65 18.45 -18.63
C PHE A 820 0.32 16.97 -18.35
N ARG A 821 1.13 16.31 -17.51
CA ARG A 821 1.01 14.89 -17.15
C ARG A 821 0.60 14.65 -15.70
N GLY A 822 0.39 15.70 -14.90
CA GLY A 822 -0.35 15.58 -13.64
C GLY A 822 -1.84 15.28 -13.88
N PHE A 823 -2.66 15.45 -12.85
CA PHE A 823 -4.11 15.33 -12.96
C PHE A 823 -4.82 16.67 -12.76
N VAL A 824 -5.93 16.84 -13.46
CA VAL A 824 -6.79 18.02 -13.38
C VAL A 824 -7.88 17.77 -12.34
N ILE A 825 -8.07 18.70 -11.41
CA ILE A 825 -9.07 18.60 -10.35
C ILE A 825 -10.13 19.69 -10.51
N SER A 826 -11.40 19.39 -10.20
CA SER A 826 -12.43 20.44 -10.12
C SER A 826 -12.23 21.27 -8.86
N ASP A 827 -12.85 22.45 -8.85
CA ASP A 827 -13.08 23.20 -7.62
C ASP A 827 -14.26 22.61 -6.83
N TRP A 828 -14.50 23.11 -5.62
CA TRP A 828 -15.58 22.71 -4.72
C TRP A 828 -16.96 22.84 -5.39
N GLN A 829 -17.61 21.71 -5.70
CA GLN A 829 -18.86 21.69 -6.48
C GLN A 829 -18.73 22.38 -7.85
N GLY A 830 -17.54 22.40 -8.44
CA GLY A 830 -17.28 23.11 -9.69
C GLY A 830 -18.17 22.64 -10.86
N ILE A 831 -18.42 21.33 -10.95
CA ILE A 831 -19.26 20.79 -12.02
C ILE A 831 -20.75 21.11 -11.81
N ASP A 832 -21.21 21.29 -10.57
CA ASP A 832 -22.60 21.67 -10.28
C ASP A 832 -22.95 23.02 -10.91
N ARG A 833 -21.95 23.90 -11.03
CA ARG A 833 -22.09 25.27 -11.60
C ARG A 833 -22.02 25.32 -13.13
N ILE A 834 -21.98 24.17 -13.81
CA ILE A 834 -22.09 24.10 -15.27
C ILE A 834 -23.50 24.48 -15.74
N THR A 835 -24.53 24.14 -14.96
CA THR A 835 -25.93 24.47 -15.27
C THR A 835 -26.41 25.69 -14.49
N SER A 836 -27.41 26.39 -15.03
CA SER A 836 -28.08 27.50 -14.34
C SER A 836 -29.59 27.23 -14.31
N PRO A 837 -30.23 27.09 -13.13
CA PRO A 837 -29.64 27.08 -11.78
C PRO A 837 -28.64 25.93 -11.56
N GLU A 838 -27.75 26.09 -10.57
CA GLU A 838 -26.71 25.10 -10.24
C GLU A 838 -27.32 23.74 -9.90
N GLY A 839 -26.72 22.66 -10.39
CA GLY A 839 -27.14 21.28 -10.14
C GLY A 839 -28.45 20.83 -10.81
N THR A 840 -29.16 21.71 -11.53
CA THR A 840 -30.49 21.41 -12.12
C THR A 840 -30.46 20.22 -13.09
N ASN A 841 -29.36 20.00 -13.80
CA ASN A 841 -29.14 18.80 -14.61
C ASN A 841 -27.77 18.19 -14.29
N TYR A 842 -27.71 17.55 -13.12
CA TYR A 842 -26.47 17.02 -12.57
C TYR A 842 -25.82 15.96 -13.47
N THR A 843 -26.59 15.06 -14.07
CA THR A 843 -26.06 14.05 -15.00
C THR A 843 -25.38 14.70 -16.21
N TYR A 844 -25.95 15.77 -16.76
CA TYR A 844 -25.29 16.55 -17.81
C TYR A 844 -23.99 17.21 -17.31
N SER A 845 -23.99 17.77 -16.10
CA SER A 845 -22.78 18.33 -15.49
C SER A 845 -21.66 17.28 -15.34
N VAL A 846 -21.99 16.06 -14.91
CA VAL A 846 -21.05 14.93 -14.85
C VAL A 846 -20.51 14.61 -16.24
N GLN A 847 -21.40 14.48 -17.23
CA GLN A 847 -21.01 14.23 -18.62
C GLN A 847 -20.07 15.30 -19.16
N ALA A 848 -20.43 16.58 -19.01
CA ALA A 848 -19.69 17.72 -19.53
C ALA A 848 -18.31 17.83 -18.87
N GLY A 849 -18.25 17.74 -17.54
CA GLY A 849 -16.99 17.86 -16.79
C GLY A 849 -15.98 16.74 -17.09
N ILE A 850 -16.45 15.48 -17.13
CA ILE A 850 -15.57 14.34 -17.38
C ILE A 850 -15.07 14.35 -18.83
N ASN A 851 -15.92 14.69 -19.80
CA ASN A 851 -15.53 14.79 -21.21
C ASN A 851 -14.69 16.04 -21.51
N ALA A 852 -14.81 17.13 -20.73
CA ALA A 852 -13.90 18.27 -20.81
C ALA A 852 -12.46 17.88 -20.45
N GLY A 853 -12.29 16.85 -19.61
CA GLY A 853 -11.00 16.30 -19.24
C GLY A 853 -10.64 16.46 -17.78
N ILE A 854 -11.60 16.74 -16.89
CA ILE A 854 -11.34 16.75 -15.45
C ILE A 854 -11.11 15.30 -14.98
N ASP A 855 -10.08 15.09 -14.15
CA ASP A 855 -9.66 13.75 -13.70
C ASP A 855 -10.21 13.40 -12.31
N MET A 856 -10.31 14.39 -11.41
CA MET A 856 -10.83 14.23 -10.06
C MET A 856 -11.87 15.32 -9.76
N ILE A 857 -13.05 14.93 -9.26
CA ILE A 857 -14.15 15.86 -8.94
C ILE A 857 -14.24 16.03 -7.42
N MET A 858 -14.29 17.28 -6.96
CA MET A 858 -14.46 17.65 -5.56
C MET A 858 -15.95 17.73 -5.20
N ILE A 859 -16.44 16.70 -4.49
CA ILE A 859 -17.86 16.49 -4.22
C ILE A 859 -18.10 16.44 -2.71
N PRO A 860 -18.55 17.54 -2.08
CA PRO A 860 -18.65 17.61 -0.62
C PRO A 860 -19.86 16.87 -0.05
N MET A 861 -20.99 16.86 -0.76
CA MET A 861 -22.28 16.39 -0.20
C MET A 861 -22.83 15.16 -0.94
N ASN A 862 -22.74 15.12 -2.29
CA ASN A 862 -23.51 14.17 -3.12
C ASN A 862 -22.63 13.15 -3.87
N HIS A 863 -21.63 12.57 -3.19
CA HIS A 863 -20.68 11.64 -3.84
C HIS A 863 -21.35 10.37 -4.39
N THR A 864 -22.44 9.90 -3.77
CA THR A 864 -23.20 8.73 -4.24
C THR A 864 -23.86 9.01 -5.59
N ASP A 865 -24.49 10.17 -5.75
CA ASP A 865 -25.18 10.55 -7.00
C ASP A 865 -24.18 10.69 -8.14
N PHE A 866 -23.02 11.30 -7.87
CA PHE A 866 -21.94 11.38 -8.84
C PHE A 866 -21.48 9.99 -9.32
N ILE A 867 -21.25 9.06 -8.40
CA ILE A 867 -20.80 7.70 -8.74
C ILE A 867 -21.86 7.01 -9.60
N ASN A 868 -23.15 7.14 -9.23
CA ASN A 868 -24.25 6.53 -9.97
C ASN A 868 -24.36 7.11 -11.38
N ASP A 869 -24.35 8.44 -11.52
CA ASP A 869 -24.47 9.12 -12.81
C ASP A 869 -23.28 8.82 -13.72
N LEU A 870 -22.05 8.86 -13.18
CA LEU A 870 -20.86 8.53 -13.95
C LEU A 870 -20.88 7.06 -14.43
N THR A 871 -21.27 6.14 -13.54
CA THR A 871 -21.39 4.72 -13.89
C THR A 871 -22.43 4.53 -15.00
N TYR A 872 -23.60 5.14 -14.86
CA TYR A 872 -24.65 5.12 -15.87
C TYR A 872 -24.15 5.65 -17.22
N LEU A 873 -23.45 6.79 -17.26
CA LEU A 873 -22.91 7.38 -18.48
C LEU A 873 -21.85 6.49 -19.16
N VAL A 874 -21.04 5.76 -18.38
CA VAL A 874 -20.06 4.80 -18.90
C VAL A 874 -20.75 3.54 -19.44
N GLU A 875 -21.74 3.00 -18.73
CA GLU A 875 -22.53 1.84 -19.18
C GLU A 875 -23.31 2.13 -20.47
N LYS A 876 -23.77 3.37 -20.65
CA LYS A 876 -24.40 3.84 -21.89
C LYS A 876 -23.39 4.22 -22.98
N ASN A 877 -22.10 4.05 -22.73
CA ASN A 877 -21.01 4.42 -23.64
C ASN A 877 -21.04 5.90 -24.08
N VAL A 878 -21.63 6.77 -23.25
CA VAL A 878 -21.61 8.24 -23.42
C VAL A 878 -20.27 8.80 -22.99
N ILE A 879 -19.68 8.21 -21.94
CA ILE A 879 -18.29 8.43 -21.55
C ILE A 879 -17.54 7.12 -21.82
N PRO A 880 -16.53 7.10 -22.70
CA PRO A 880 -15.79 5.88 -22.98
C PRO A 880 -14.93 5.48 -21.77
N MET A 881 -14.82 4.18 -21.50
CA MET A 881 -13.95 3.66 -20.41
C MET A 881 -12.50 4.16 -20.53
N SER A 882 -12.01 4.37 -21.75
CA SER A 882 -10.67 4.94 -21.99
C SER A 882 -10.48 6.34 -21.39
N ARG A 883 -11.56 7.14 -21.26
CA ARG A 883 -11.50 8.44 -20.58
C ARG A 883 -11.32 8.25 -19.08
N ILE A 884 -12.00 7.28 -18.49
CA ILE A 884 -11.86 6.90 -17.07
C ILE A 884 -10.43 6.39 -16.82
N ASP A 885 -9.90 5.53 -17.69
CA ASP A 885 -8.54 5.01 -17.59
C ASP A 885 -7.48 6.13 -17.66
N ASP A 886 -7.63 7.15 -18.53
CA ASP A 886 -6.72 8.30 -18.55
C ASP A 886 -6.75 9.07 -17.23
N ALA A 887 -7.94 9.33 -16.69
CA ALA A 887 -8.10 10.04 -15.42
C ALA A 887 -7.43 9.28 -14.26
N VAL A 888 -7.75 8.00 -14.12
CA VAL A 888 -7.20 7.13 -13.07
C VAL A 888 -5.69 7.00 -13.22
N LYS A 889 -5.16 6.85 -14.43
CA LYS A 889 -3.71 6.79 -14.68
C LYS A 889 -2.98 8.04 -14.22
N ARG A 890 -3.55 9.23 -14.44
CA ARG A 890 -2.97 10.51 -14.00
C ARG A 890 -3.00 10.66 -12.48
N ILE A 891 -4.09 10.26 -11.84
CA ILE A 891 -4.21 10.26 -10.37
C ILE A 891 -3.18 9.30 -9.76
N LEU A 892 -3.10 8.07 -10.26
CA LEU A 892 -2.16 7.07 -9.76
C LEU A 892 -0.72 7.51 -9.95
N ARG A 893 -0.37 8.16 -11.07
CA ARG A 893 0.98 8.72 -11.30
C ARG A 893 1.40 9.64 -10.17
N VAL A 894 0.54 10.59 -9.78
CA VAL A 894 0.86 11.52 -8.69
C VAL A 894 0.97 10.78 -7.36
N LYS A 895 0.07 9.82 -7.07
CA LYS A 895 0.16 8.99 -5.84
C LYS A 895 1.48 8.21 -5.74
N PHE A 896 1.96 7.63 -6.85
CA PHE A 896 3.25 6.95 -6.89
C PHE A 896 4.42 7.91 -6.67
N ILE A 897 4.41 9.09 -7.32
CA ILE A 897 5.49 10.08 -7.18
C ILE A 897 5.54 10.66 -5.76
N MET A 898 4.40 10.78 -5.09
CA MET A 898 4.32 11.15 -3.68
C MET A 898 4.87 10.09 -2.72
N GLY A 899 5.13 8.86 -3.18
CA GLY A 899 5.54 7.76 -2.31
C GLY A 899 4.43 7.22 -1.41
N LEU A 900 3.16 7.46 -1.75
CA LEU A 900 2.02 7.09 -0.89
C LEU A 900 1.78 5.58 -0.80
N PHE A 901 2.30 4.79 -1.74
CA PHE A 901 2.20 3.33 -1.68
C PHE A 901 3.25 2.74 -0.74
N GLU A 902 4.38 3.44 -0.56
CA GLU A 902 5.50 3.05 0.28
C GLU A 902 5.37 3.60 1.70
N SER A 903 4.86 4.83 1.85
CA SER A 903 4.72 5.53 3.13
C SER A 903 3.39 6.28 3.18
N PRO A 904 2.26 5.56 3.35
CA PRO A 904 0.93 6.16 3.29
C PRO A 904 0.58 7.03 4.50
N MET A 905 1.24 6.84 5.64
CA MET A 905 0.90 7.50 6.91
C MET A 905 1.67 8.81 7.09
N ALA A 906 1.01 9.80 7.70
CA ALA A 906 1.62 11.04 8.12
C ALA A 906 2.64 10.82 9.25
N ASP A 907 3.75 11.56 9.19
CA ASP A 907 4.90 11.40 10.08
C ASP A 907 4.86 12.43 11.24
N TYR A 908 4.80 11.90 12.47
CA TYR A 908 4.80 12.71 13.70
C TYR A 908 6.10 13.50 13.91
N SER A 909 7.21 13.14 13.23
CA SER A 909 8.48 13.85 13.37
C SER A 909 8.43 15.31 12.88
N PHE A 910 7.40 15.68 12.11
CA PHE A 910 7.22 17.04 11.62
C PHE A 910 6.42 17.98 12.52
N VAL A 911 5.85 17.48 13.63
CA VAL A 911 5.00 18.26 14.54
C VAL A 911 5.70 19.54 15.02
N ASP A 912 6.98 19.44 15.41
CA ASP A 912 7.76 20.55 15.98
C ASP A 912 8.08 21.67 14.96
N TYR A 913 7.86 21.44 13.67
CA TYR A 913 8.03 22.49 12.65
C TYR A 913 6.84 23.46 12.61
N LEU A 914 5.67 23.05 13.09
CA LEU A 914 4.47 23.89 13.12
C LEU A 914 4.65 25.04 14.11
N GLY A 915 4.55 26.28 13.63
CA GLY A 915 4.73 27.46 14.49
C GLY A 915 6.17 27.68 14.96
N SER A 916 7.15 26.95 14.40
CA SER A 916 8.55 27.03 14.82
C SER A 916 9.11 28.45 14.71
N GLN A 917 10.05 28.79 15.59
CA GLN A 917 10.68 30.12 15.60
C GLN A 917 11.28 30.47 14.23
N LYS A 918 11.93 29.49 13.57
CA LYS A 918 12.49 29.66 12.23
C LYS A 918 11.43 30.07 11.20
N HIS A 919 10.24 29.48 11.24
CA HIS A 919 9.15 29.86 10.35
C HIS A 919 8.59 31.24 10.70
N ARG A 920 8.45 31.57 11.99
CA ARG A 920 8.04 32.91 12.42
C ARG A 920 9.03 33.98 12.01
N ASP A 921 10.33 33.72 12.11
CA ASP A 921 11.37 34.65 11.67
C ASP A 921 11.30 34.91 10.15
N LEU A 922 11.04 33.85 9.37
CA LEU A 922 10.81 33.97 7.93
C LEU A 922 9.52 34.75 7.62
N ALA A 923 8.44 34.53 8.38
CA ALA A 923 7.21 35.28 8.24
C ALA A 923 7.42 36.77 8.58
N ARG A 924 8.17 37.09 9.64
CA ARG A 924 8.58 38.46 9.98
C ARG A 924 9.43 39.09 8.87
N GLU A 925 10.33 38.34 8.23
CA GLU A 925 11.04 38.80 7.04
C GLU A 925 10.11 39.09 5.85
N ALA A 926 9.17 38.18 5.58
CA ALA A 926 8.18 38.36 4.53
C ALA A 926 7.28 39.58 4.79
N VAL A 927 6.91 39.85 6.04
CA VAL A 927 6.19 41.07 6.45
C VAL A 927 7.00 42.31 6.08
N ARG A 928 8.26 42.41 6.52
CA ARG A 928 9.13 43.56 6.23
C ARG A 928 9.24 43.85 4.72
N LYS A 929 9.39 42.78 3.92
CA LYS A 929 9.56 42.89 2.46
C LYS A 929 8.25 43.12 1.70
N SER A 930 7.10 42.81 2.30
CA SER A 930 5.79 42.98 1.65
C SER A 930 5.16 44.35 1.88
N LEU A 931 5.59 45.09 2.90
CA LEU A 931 5.11 46.43 3.22
C LEU A 931 5.58 47.45 2.16
N VAL A 932 4.63 48.26 1.67
CA VAL A 932 4.90 49.29 0.66
C VAL A 932 4.63 50.66 1.27
N LEU A 933 5.65 51.53 1.30
CA LEU A 933 5.53 52.91 1.75
C LEU A 933 5.03 53.77 0.59
N LEU A 934 3.82 54.31 0.72
CA LEU A 934 3.17 55.11 -0.33
C LEU A 934 3.37 56.61 -0.16
N LYS A 935 3.48 57.07 1.08
CA LYS A 935 3.71 58.47 1.44
C LYS A 935 4.57 58.54 2.69
N ASN A 936 5.51 59.48 2.75
CA ASN A 936 6.35 59.69 3.94
C ASN A 936 6.68 61.18 4.14
N GLY A 937 5.79 61.91 4.81
CA GLY A 937 5.90 63.34 5.07
C GLY A 937 4.99 64.19 4.16
N LYS A 938 4.94 65.49 4.46
CA LYS A 938 4.23 66.49 3.63
C LYS A 938 5.04 66.89 2.39
N SER A 939 6.36 66.68 2.44
CA SER A 939 7.30 66.90 1.34
C SER A 939 8.46 65.92 1.49
N ASP A 940 9.17 65.64 0.39
CA ASP A 940 10.31 64.71 0.37
C ASP A 940 11.47 65.14 1.30
N SER A 941 11.55 66.42 1.64
CA SER A 941 12.56 66.98 2.56
C SER A 941 12.23 66.82 4.05
N GLU A 942 11.00 66.42 4.40
CA GLU A 942 10.54 66.29 5.79
C GLU A 942 9.84 64.93 6.02
N PRO A 943 10.58 63.80 5.97
CA PRO A 943 9.99 62.48 6.20
C PRO A 943 9.54 62.30 7.66
N LEU A 944 8.46 61.53 7.86
CA LEU A 944 8.01 61.11 9.20
C LEU A 944 8.68 59.82 9.66
N LEU A 945 8.89 58.86 8.75
CA LEU A 945 9.54 57.58 9.01
C LEU A 945 11.05 57.65 8.69
N PRO A 946 11.91 57.01 9.50
CA PRO A 946 11.57 56.19 10.66
C PRO A 946 11.12 57.00 11.89
N LEU A 947 10.23 56.44 12.69
CA LEU A 947 9.74 57.04 13.95
C LEU A 947 10.82 56.99 15.04
N PRO A 948 10.88 58.01 15.93
CA PRO A 948 11.83 57.98 17.04
C PRO A 948 11.43 56.92 18.07
N LYS A 949 12.42 56.13 18.48
CA LYS A 949 12.28 55.02 19.45
C LYS A 949 12.22 55.51 20.90
N ASP A 950 12.72 56.69 21.19
CA ASP A 950 12.88 57.31 22.51
C ASP A 950 11.81 58.38 22.80
N ALA A 951 10.72 58.39 22.02
CA ALA A 951 9.62 59.31 22.27
C ALA A 951 8.98 59.07 23.65
N PRO A 952 8.66 60.12 24.42
CA PRO A 952 8.16 59.97 25.78
C PRO A 952 6.76 59.33 25.84
N LYS A 953 5.88 59.67 24.89
CA LYS A 953 4.49 59.20 24.87
C LYS A 953 3.94 59.11 23.45
N ILE A 954 3.36 57.97 23.09
CA ILE A 954 2.87 57.69 21.73
C ILE A 954 1.45 57.13 21.74
N LEU A 955 0.70 57.40 20.66
CA LEU A 955 -0.65 56.87 20.47
C LEU A 955 -0.64 55.74 19.42
N VAL A 956 -1.28 54.62 19.75
CA VAL A 956 -1.63 53.57 18.79
C VAL A 956 -3.15 53.53 18.68
N ALA A 957 -3.68 53.67 17.48
CA ALA A 957 -5.11 53.76 17.21
C ALA A 957 -5.56 52.83 16.08
N GLY A 958 -6.86 52.61 15.99
CA GLY A 958 -7.50 51.77 14.98
C GLY A 958 -7.79 50.34 15.42
N SER A 959 -8.85 49.76 14.86
CA SER A 959 -9.36 48.42 15.20
C SER A 959 -8.37 47.29 14.92
N HIS A 960 -7.48 47.48 13.94
CA HIS A 960 -6.56 46.43 13.48
C HIS A 960 -5.25 46.39 14.27
N ALA A 961 -4.95 47.40 15.10
CA ALA A 961 -3.67 47.49 15.80
C ALA A 961 -3.44 46.32 16.78
N ASN A 962 -4.50 45.85 17.45
CA ASN A 962 -4.43 44.73 18.39
C ASN A 962 -5.42 43.61 18.04
N ASN A 963 -5.47 43.23 16.77
CA ASN A 963 -6.37 42.19 16.31
C ASN A 963 -5.67 41.30 15.27
N LEU A 964 -5.22 40.12 15.71
CA LEU A 964 -4.47 39.18 14.88
C LEU A 964 -5.31 38.64 13.73
N GLY A 965 -6.60 38.41 13.95
CA GLY A 965 -7.53 38.01 12.92
C GLY A 965 -7.68 39.00 11.78
N LEU A 966 -7.85 40.28 12.13
CA LEU A 966 -7.87 41.37 11.15
C LEU A 966 -6.52 41.53 10.44
N GLN A 967 -5.40 41.24 11.12
CA GLN A 967 -4.06 41.27 10.55
C GLN A 967 -3.83 40.15 9.51
N CYS A 968 -4.34 38.95 9.77
CA CYS A 968 -4.17 37.78 8.90
C CYS A 968 -5.18 37.74 7.72
N GLY A 969 -6.42 38.16 7.93
CA GLY A 969 -7.47 38.20 6.90
C GLY A 969 -8.17 36.86 6.62
N GLY A 970 -8.84 36.78 5.47
CA GLY A 970 -9.58 35.59 5.02
C GLY A 970 -8.69 34.36 4.86
N TRP A 971 -9.31 33.19 4.84
CA TRP A 971 -8.65 31.88 4.88
C TRP A 971 -7.84 31.60 6.15
N THR A 972 -7.88 32.44 7.18
CA THR A 972 -7.21 32.16 8.47
C THR A 972 -8.15 31.43 9.40
N ILE A 973 -7.89 30.15 9.66
CA ILE A 973 -8.69 29.20 10.45
C ILE A 973 -10.07 28.90 9.86
N GLU A 974 -10.80 29.91 9.42
CA GLU A 974 -12.10 29.83 8.77
C GLU A 974 -12.02 30.41 7.35
N TRP A 975 -12.91 29.96 6.44
CA TRP A 975 -12.95 30.42 5.04
C TRP A 975 -12.97 31.94 4.89
N GLN A 976 -13.87 32.63 5.61
CA GLN A 976 -13.92 34.11 5.58
C GLN A 976 -12.90 34.75 6.52
N GLY A 977 -12.19 33.97 7.34
CA GLY A 977 -11.40 34.47 8.47
C GLY A 977 -12.28 34.91 9.64
N LYS A 978 -11.64 35.28 10.76
CA LYS A 978 -12.31 35.67 12.01
C LYS A 978 -11.55 36.77 12.70
N GLU A 979 -12.26 37.64 13.42
CA GLU A 979 -11.64 38.64 14.28
C GLU A 979 -11.13 38.06 15.61
N GLY A 980 -10.16 38.73 16.22
CA GLY A 980 -9.68 38.47 17.58
C GLY A 980 -8.27 37.92 17.64
N ASN A 981 -7.76 37.77 18.86
CA ASN A 981 -6.36 37.37 19.12
C ASN A 981 -6.19 35.90 19.51
N ASN A 982 -7.28 35.20 19.82
CA ASN A 982 -7.23 33.80 20.25
C ASN A 982 -7.40 32.80 19.10
N ILE A 983 -7.33 33.24 17.84
CA ILE A 983 -7.58 32.39 16.68
C ILE A 983 -6.33 31.62 16.23
N THR A 984 -5.13 32.19 16.42
CA THR A 984 -3.85 31.57 16.07
C THR A 984 -2.73 32.17 16.91
N ALA A 985 -1.53 31.60 16.83
CA ALA A 985 -0.34 32.15 17.47
C ALA A 985 0.27 33.26 16.61
N GLY A 986 0.65 34.37 17.22
CA GLY A 986 1.27 35.49 16.52
C GLY A 986 1.47 36.70 17.42
N THR A 987 2.03 37.75 16.84
CA THR A 987 2.25 39.04 17.50
C THR A 987 1.43 40.09 16.75
N THR A 988 0.55 40.81 17.44
CA THR A 988 -0.15 41.96 16.87
C THR A 988 0.80 43.15 16.72
N ILE A 989 0.49 44.10 15.84
CA ILE A 989 1.30 45.32 15.70
C ILE A 989 1.45 46.05 17.04
N LEU A 990 0.36 46.19 17.81
CA LEU A 990 0.41 46.81 19.15
C LEU A 990 1.38 46.07 20.07
N ASN A 991 1.31 44.74 20.11
CA ASN A 991 2.14 43.94 21.01
C ASN A 991 3.63 43.92 20.60
N ALA A 992 3.96 44.29 19.36
CA ALA A 992 5.34 44.40 18.88
C ALA A 992 6.00 45.76 19.17
N ILE A 993 5.22 46.80 19.50
CA ILE A 993 5.77 48.13 19.77
C ILE A 993 6.64 48.14 21.04
N PRO A 994 6.23 47.56 22.19
CA PRO A 994 7.05 47.54 23.41
C PRO A 994 8.43 46.90 23.25
N SER A 995 8.59 45.93 22.34
CA SER A 995 9.88 45.30 22.04
C SER A 995 10.77 46.13 21.09
N THR A 996 10.24 47.23 20.53
CA THR A 996 10.91 48.04 19.51
C THR A 996 11.30 49.44 20.03
N VAL A 997 10.46 50.03 20.89
CA VAL A 997 10.70 51.37 21.49
C VAL A 997 11.52 51.28 22.78
N GLY A 998 11.99 52.42 23.27
CA GLY A 998 12.70 52.52 24.54
C GLY A 998 11.82 52.08 25.71
N PRO A 999 12.42 51.52 26.79
CA PRO A 999 11.66 51.01 27.94
C PRO A 999 10.87 52.10 28.70
N ASP A 1000 11.24 53.37 28.51
CA ASP A 1000 10.61 54.53 29.17
C ASP A 1000 9.48 55.17 28.32
N THR A 1001 9.23 54.69 27.11
CA THR A 1001 8.16 55.20 26.24
C THR A 1001 6.78 54.77 26.75
N GLU A 1002 5.90 55.72 27.05
CA GLU A 1002 4.50 55.45 27.39
C GLU A 1002 3.67 55.17 26.13
N ILE A 1003 3.10 53.97 26.03
CA ILE A 1003 2.30 53.53 24.87
C ILE A 1003 0.82 53.56 25.25
N ILE A 1004 0.04 54.44 24.60
CA ILE A 1004 -1.42 54.50 24.79
C ILE A 1004 -2.13 53.89 23.59
N TYR A 1005 -2.96 52.87 23.85
CA TYR A 1005 -3.82 52.28 22.82
C TYR A 1005 -5.28 52.73 22.99
N LYS A 1006 -5.89 53.22 21.90
CA LYS A 1006 -7.32 53.48 21.84
C LYS A 1006 -7.84 53.19 20.42
N ALA A 1007 -8.77 52.25 20.29
CA ALA A 1007 -9.25 51.81 18.98
C ALA A 1007 -9.85 52.97 18.15
N ASN A 1008 -10.79 53.72 18.72
CA ASN A 1008 -11.46 54.83 18.04
C ASN A 1008 -11.43 56.09 18.93
N PRO A 1009 -10.31 56.82 18.99
CA PRO A 1009 -10.19 58.03 19.80
C PRO A 1009 -10.92 59.21 19.13
N GLU A 1010 -11.59 60.03 19.95
CA GLU A 1010 -12.08 61.35 19.52
C GLU A 1010 -10.92 62.33 19.35
N ALA A 1011 -11.08 63.31 18.45
CA ALA A 1011 -10.04 64.31 18.17
C ALA A 1011 -9.57 65.07 19.43
N ASP A 1012 -10.49 65.41 20.33
CA ASP A 1012 -10.17 66.13 21.58
C ASP A 1012 -9.31 65.29 22.54
N PHE A 1013 -9.49 63.97 22.55
CA PHE A 1013 -8.62 63.08 23.32
C PHE A 1013 -7.19 63.12 22.78
N VAL A 1014 -7.02 63.10 21.47
CA VAL A 1014 -5.69 63.13 20.84
C VAL A 1014 -4.98 64.46 21.15
N LYS A 1015 -5.68 65.59 21.06
CA LYS A 1015 -5.11 66.93 21.30
C LYS A 1015 -4.76 67.21 22.76
N SER A 1016 -5.40 66.54 23.71
CA SER A 1016 -5.26 66.82 25.15
C SER A 1016 -4.28 65.92 25.90
N ASN A 1017 -3.58 65.01 25.20
CA ASN A 1017 -2.75 63.97 25.84
C ASN A 1017 -1.25 64.01 25.43
N ASP A 1018 -0.80 65.11 24.83
CA ASP A 1018 0.63 65.41 24.52
C ASP A 1018 1.41 64.27 23.85
N PHE A 1019 0.77 63.57 22.90
CA PHE A 1019 1.43 62.52 22.13
C PHE A 1019 2.54 63.10 21.23
N SER A 1020 3.62 62.34 21.02
CA SER A 1020 4.70 62.72 20.10
C SER A 1020 4.34 62.44 18.63
N TYR A 1021 3.69 61.31 18.39
CA TYR A 1021 3.11 60.90 17.10
C TYR A 1021 2.06 59.81 17.32
N ALA A 1022 1.31 59.48 16.27
CA ALA A 1022 0.35 58.39 16.29
C ALA A 1022 0.61 57.33 15.20
N ILE A 1023 0.36 56.06 15.53
CA ILE A 1023 0.30 54.94 14.60
C ILE A 1023 -1.16 54.50 14.48
N VAL A 1024 -1.76 54.69 13.31
CA VAL A 1024 -3.17 54.35 13.01
C VAL A 1024 -3.19 53.08 12.18
N VAL A 1025 -3.76 51.99 12.70
CA VAL A 1025 -3.85 50.70 12.01
C VAL A 1025 -5.32 50.38 11.74
N ILE A 1026 -5.71 50.45 10.46
CA ILE A 1026 -7.09 50.31 9.99
C ILE A 1026 -7.13 49.47 8.71
N GLY A 1027 -8.30 49.01 8.28
CA GLY A 1027 -8.37 48.11 7.14
C GLY A 1027 -9.72 47.51 6.85
N GLU A 1028 -9.74 46.57 5.91
CA GLU A 1028 -10.90 45.74 5.61
C GLU A 1028 -11.16 44.70 6.70
N GLN A 1029 -12.40 44.23 6.75
CA GLN A 1029 -12.76 43.01 7.48
C GLN A 1029 -12.25 41.77 6.72
N PRO A 1030 -12.03 40.63 7.39
CA PRO A 1030 -11.68 39.38 6.72
C PRO A 1030 -12.75 39.00 5.70
N TYR A 1031 -12.33 38.66 4.48
CA TYR A 1031 -13.20 38.21 3.41
C TYR A 1031 -12.50 37.18 2.53
N ALA A 1032 -13.29 36.36 1.86
CA ALA A 1032 -12.85 35.49 0.77
C ALA A 1032 -13.94 35.42 -0.32
N GLU A 1033 -13.49 35.35 -1.59
CA GLU A 1033 -14.34 35.03 -2.74
C GLU A 1033 -15.57 35.95 -2.87
N THR A 1034 -16.76 35.39 -3.11
CA THR A 1034 -18.01 36.12 -3.40
C THR A 1034 -18.38 37.13 -2.31
N MET A 1035 -18.13 36.81 -1.04
CA MET A 1035 -18.40 37.72 0.09
C MET A 1035 -17.47 38.93 0.10
N GLY A 1036 -16.33 38.82 -0.58
CA GLY A 1036 -15.40 39.90 -0.83
C GLY A 1036 -15.78 40.80 -2.01
N ASN A 1037 -16.81 40.49 -2.81
CA ASN A 1037 -17.21 41.34 -3.93
C ASN A 1037 -17.62 42.73 -3.43
N ASN A 1038 -16.84 43.75 -3.79
CA ASN A 1038 -17.07 45.11 -3.35
C ASN A 1038 -16.80 46.07 -4.51
N LEU A 1039 -17.86 46.71 -5.01
CA LEU A 1039 -17.76 47.68 -6.09
C LEU A 1039 -17.39 49.08 -5.59
N ASN A 1040 -17.50 49.36 -4.29
CA ASN A 1040 -17.24 50.68 -3.71
C ASN A 1040 -15.79 50.85 -3.25
N LEU A 1041 -15.11 49.76 -2.87
CA LEU A 1041 -13.70 49.72 -2.49
C LEU A 1041 -13.28 50.78 -1.45
N THR A 1042 -14.17 51.15 -0.53
CA THR A 1042 -13.92 52.15 0.52
C THR A 1042 -13.37 51.51 1.80
N ILE A 1043 -12.61 52.27 2.57
CA ILE A 1043 -12.22 51.89 3.95
C ILE A 1043 -13.49 51.86 4.83
N PRO A 1044 -13.81 50.73 5.50
CA PRO A 1044 -14.98 50.63 6.36
C PRO A 1044 -14.90 51.54 7.60
N GLU A 1045 -16.05 52.01 8.10
CA GLU A 1045 -16.13 52.63 9.43
C GLU A 1045 -15.94 51.57 10.54
N PRO A 1046 -15.33 51.91 11.68
CA PRO A 1046 -14.87 53.25 12.12
C PRO A 1046 -13.47 53.65 11.62
N GLY A 1047 -12.87 52.92 10.67
CA GLY A 1047 -11.49 53.16 10.23
C GLY A 1047 -11.28 54.55 9.64
N LEU A 1048 -12.24 55.01 8.84
CA LEU A 1048 -12.19 56.32 8.20
C LEU A 1048 -12.32 57.48 9.20
N SER A 1049 -13.29 57.41 10.12
CA SER A 1049 -13.44 58.40 11.19
C SER A 1049 -12.25 58.42 12.14
N THR A 1050 -11.70 57.25 12.48
CA THR A 1050 -10.49 57.13 13.30
C THR A 1050 -9.28 57.80 12.65
N MET A 1051 -9.05 57.54 11.35
CA MET A 1051 -7.98 58.17 10.60
C MET A 1051 -8.10 59.70 10.64
N LYS A 1052 -9.29 60.25 10.35
CA LYS A 1052 -9.52 61.70 10.37
C LYS A 1052 -9.28 62.32 11.74
N ASN A 1053 -9.86 61.72 12.79
CA ASN A 1053 -9.76 62.25 14.15
C ASN A 1053 -8.31 62.30 14.65
N VAL A 1054 -7.52 61.26 14.34
CA VAL A 1054 -6.13 61.15 14.79
C VAL A 1054 -5.22 62.00 13.90
N CYS A 1055 -5.20 61.75 12.59
CA CYS A 1055 -4.27 62.40 11.67
C CYS A 1055 -4.55 63.90 11.48
N GLY A 1056 -5.79 64.33 11.66
CA GLY A 1056 -6.14 65.76 11.73
C GLY A 1056 -5.68 66.46 13.02
N SER A 1057 -5.25 65.71 14.03
CA SER A 1057 -4.90 66.23 15.37
C SER A 1057 -3.41 66.13 15.69
N ILE A 1058 -2.68 65.18 15.09
CA ILE A 1058 -1.26 64.94 15.34
C ILE A 1058 -0.60 64.30 14.12
N LYS A 1059 0.73 64.44 14.00
CA LYS A 1059 1.51 63.69 13.00
C LYS A 1059 1.21 62.19 13.11
N CYS A 1060 0.76 61.58 12.02
CA CYS A 1060 0.35 60.18 12.03
C CYS A 1060 0.97 59.36 10.89
N VAL A 1061 1.23 58.09 11.18
CA VAL A 1061 1.39 57.07 10.14
C VAL A 1061 0.14 56.19 10.10
N VAL A 1062 -0.41 55.98 8.90
CA VAL A 1062 -1.51 55.04 8.67
C VAL A 1062 -0.95 53.76 8.07
N VAL A 1063 -1.16 52.65 8.77
CA VAL A 1063 -0.91 51.28 8.27
C VAL A 1063 -2.26 50.71 7.82
N LEU A 1064 -2.45 50.61 6.51
CA LEU A 1064 -3.69 50.17 5.90
C LEU A 1064 -3.64 48.67 5.56
N ILE A 1065 -4.33 47.86 6.37
CA ILE A 1065 -4.42 46.40 6.17
C ILE A 1065 -5.55 46.07 5.19
N SER A 1066 -5.21 45.57 4.01
CA SER A 1066 -6.20 45.26 2.96
C SER A 1066 -5.69 44.17 2.02
N GLY A 1067 -6.61 43.47 1.35
CA GLY A 1067 -6.26 42.48 0.31
C GLY A 1067 -6.12 43.09 -1.09
N ARG A 1068 -6.46 44.37 -1.23
CA ARG A 1068 -6.56 45.12 -2.49
C ARG A 1068 -6.48 46.63 -2.25
N PRO A 1069 -6.16 47.44 -3.27
CA PRO A 1069 -6.22 48.89 -3.16
C PRO A 1069 -7.62 49.38 -2.75
N LEU A 1070 -7.67 50.37 -1.87
CA LEU A 1070 -8.92 51.01 -1.41
C LEU A 1070 -8.89 52.51 -1.74
N LEU A 1071 -10.09 53.08 -1.89
CA LEU A 1071 -10.28 54.50 -2.10
C LEU A 1071 -9.74 55.29 -0.89
N ILE A 1072 -8.68 56.07 -1.12
CA ILE A 1072 -8.02 56.88 -0.08
C ILE A 1072 -8.29 58.38 -0.26
N GLU A 1073 -8.56 58.84 -1.49
CA GLU A 1073 -8.97 60.22 -1.74
C GLU A 1073 -10.39 60.47 -1.19
N PRO A 1074 -10.69 61.67 -0.63
CA PRO A 1074 -9.83 62.86 -0.54
C PRO A 1074 -8.89 62.92 0.68
N TYR A 1075 -8.71 61.82 1.42
CA TYR A 1075 -8.12 61.85 2.77
C TYR A 1075 -6.60 61.75 2.79
N LEU A 1076 -5.95 61.55 1.64
CA LEU A 1076 -4.50 61.39 1.55
C LEU A 1076 -3.75 62.65 2.02
N SER A 1077 -4.36 63.84 1.92
CA SER A 1077 -3.78 65.09 2.42
C SER A 1077 -3.62 65.12 3.94
N ASP A 1078 -4.50 64.43 4.66
CA ASP A 1078 -4.57 64.45 6.12
C ASP A 1078 -3.57 63.49 6.77
N VAL A 1079 -3.03 62.53 6.00
CA VAL A 1079 -2.12 61.48 6.47
C VAL A 1079 -0.67 61.89 6.22
N ASP A 1080 0.21 61.91 7.23
CA ASP A 1080 1.62 62.26 7.00
C ASP A 1080 2.41 61.11 6.38
N ALA A 1081 2.22 59.86 6.84
CA ALA A 1081 2.80 58.68 6.20
C ALA A 1081 1.76 57.58 5.97
N LEU A 1082 1.80 56.92 4.81
CA LEU A 1082 0.86 55.87 4.43
C LEU A 1082 1.62 54.61 4.04
N VAL A 1083 1.30 53.50 4.71
CA VAL A 1083 1.87 52.18 4.47
C VAL A 1083 0.77 51.23 4.03
N ALA A 1084 0.93 50.63 2.85
CA ALA A 1084 0.07 49.54 2.40
C ALA A 1084 0.56 48.21 3.00
N ALA A 1085 -0.34 47.55 3.72
CA ALA A 1085 -0.10 46.29 4.42
C ALA A 1085 -1.02 45.19 3.85
N TRP A 1086 -0.44 44.28 3.06
CA TRP A 1086 -1.20 43.27 2.32
C TRP A 1086 -1.49 42.01 3.14
N LEU A 1087 -2.44 42.10 4.08
CA LEU A 1087 -2.84 41.00 4.99
C LEU A 1087 -1.61 40.25 5.55
N LEU A 1088 -0.96 40.86 6.54
CA LEU A 1088 0.42 40.64 6.96
C LEU A 1088 0.74 39.25 7.53
N GLY A 1089 -0.29 38.45 7.87
CA GLY A 1089 -0.09 37.19 8.57
C GLY A 1089 0.22 37.40 10.06
N SER A 1090 0.97 36.47 10.68
CA SER A 1090 1.04 36.37 12.15
C SER A 1090 2.07 37.29 12.83
N GLU A 1091 2.94 37.97 12.10
CA GLU A 1091 4.15 38.59 12.67
C GLU A 1091 4.16 40.14 12.60
N GLY A 1092 3.43 40.78 13.51
CA GLY A 1092 3.34 42.24 13.61
C GLY A 1092 4.67 42.95 13.88
N GLN A 1093 5.68 42.25 14.41
CA GLN A 1093 7.02 42.79 14.61
C GLN A 1093 7.70 43.17 13.29
N GLY A 1094 7.37 42.52 12.16
CA GLY A 1094 7.91 42.94 10.87
C GLY A 1094 7.44 44.34 10.45
N VAL A 1095 6.32 44.82 10.99
CA VAL A 1095 5.82 46.20 10.75
C VAL A 1095 6.63 47.20 11.56
N THR A 1096 6.83 46.95 12.85
CA THR A 1096 7.58 47.86 13.72
C THR A 1096 9.04 47.96 13.30
N ASP A 1097 9.63 46.87 12.80
CA ASP A 1097 10.99 46.84 12.26
C ASP A 1097 11.25 47.93 11.20
N VAL A 1098 10.28 48.18 10.31
CA VAL A 1098 10.42 49.19 9.25
C VAL A 1098 9.91 50.57 9.67
N LEU A 1099 8.89 50.64 10.52
CA LEU A 1099 8.38 51.92 11.04
C LEU A 1099 9.41 52.66 11.89
N TYR A 1100 10.20 51.92 12.67
CA TYR A 1100 11.22 52.47 13.57
C TYR A 1100 12.65 52.43 13.00
N GLY A 1101 12.81 51.97 11.75
CA GLY A 1101 14.07 52.04 11.03
C GLY A 1101 15.11 50.97 11.38
N ASP A 1102 14.73 49.87 12.05
CA ASP A 1102 15.61 48.70 12.17
C ASP A 1102 15.90 48.10 10.79
N TYR A 1103 14.93 48.22 9.88
CA TYR A 1103 15.05 47.89 8.46
C TYR A 1103 14.44 49.00 7.60
N GLY A 1104 14.88 49.08 6.35
CA GLY A 1104 14.32 49.98 5.36
C GLY A 1104 13.08 49.41 4.67
N PHE A 1105 12.17 50.28 4.21
CA PHE A 1105 11.12 49.90 3.27
C PHE A 1105 11.72 49.57 1.91
N THR A 1106 11.31 48.45 1.35
CA THR A 1106 11.78 47.96 0.03
C THR A 1106 10.66 47.45 -0.87
N GLY A 1107 9.45 47.27 -0.32
CA GLY A 1107 8.31 46.75 -1.07
C GLY A 1107 7.85 47.71 -2.17
N LYS A 1108 7.37 47.15 -3.26
CA LYS A 1108 6.80 47.83 -4.43
C LYS A 1108 5.37 47.35 -4.68
N LEU A 1109 4.50 48.21 -5.18
CA LEU A 1109 3.10 47.85 -5.44
C LEU A 1109 2.99 46.74 -6.49
N SER A 1110 2.45 45.58 -6.11
CA SER A 1110 2.08 44.50 -7.04
C SER A 1110 0.75 44.75 -7.77
N ARG A 1111 0.02 45.81 -7.38
CA ARG A 1111 -1.17 46.31 -8.06
C ARG A 1111 -1.23 47.82 -8.10
N THR A 1112 -1.78 48.33 -9.21
CA THR A 1112 -2.05 49.75 -9.41
C THR A 1112 -3.05 50.27 -8.38
N TRP A 1113 -2.78 51.43 -7.77
CA TRP A 1113 -3.69 52.11 -6.85
C TRP A 1113 -4.45 53.21 -7.57
N PHE A 1114 -5.78 53.16 -7.56
CA PHE A 1114 -6.66 54.09 -8.28
C PHE A 1114 -6.96 55.37 -7.45
N LYS A 1115 -7.34 56.45 -8.13
CA LYS A 1115 -7.77 57.72 -7.52
C LYS A 1115 -9.27 57.72 -7.20
N SER A 1116 -10.08 57.17 -8.11
CA SER A 1116 -11.52 56.98 -7.92
C SER A 1116 -11.99 55.63 -8.50
N VAL A 1117 -13.08 55.09 -7.96
CA VAL A 1117 -13.66 53.82 -8.41
C VAL A 1117 -14.11 53.89 -9.87
N ASP A 1118 -14.55 55.07 -10.33
CA ASP A 1118 -15.00 55.29 -11.71
C ASP A 1118 -13.88 55.11 -12.75
N GLN A 1119 -12.61 55.09 -12.32
CA GLN A 1119 -11.47 54.81 -13.21
C GLN A 1119 -11.33 53.31 -13.54
N LEU A 1120 -12.07 52.41 -12.90
CA LEU A 1120 -11.89 50.98 -13.03
C LEU A 1120 -12.70 50.39 -14.22
N PRO A 1121 -12.17 49.37 -14.93
CA PRO A 1121 -10.89 48.71 -14.69
C PRO A 1121 -9.69 49.55 -15.14
N MET A 1122 -8.61 49.50 -14.35
CA MET A 1122 -7.34 50.16 -14.66
C MET A 1122 -6.19 49.18 -14.46
N ASN A 1123 -5.49 48.87 -15.54
CA ASN A 1123 -4.33 47.98 -15.55
C ASN A 1123 -3.12 48.67 -16.18
N TYR A 1124 -1.94 48.24 -15.75
CA TYR A 1124 -0.69 48.67 -16.35
C TYR A 1124 -0.66 48.29 -17.84
N GLY A 1125 -0.44 49.28 -18.70
CA GLY A 1125 -0.44 49.11 -20.16
C GLY A 1125 -1.75 49.52 -20.86
N ASP A 1126 -2.80 49.86 -20.12
CA ASP A 1126 -4.03 50.42 -20.70
C ASP A 1126 -3.77 51.82 -21.32
N GLU A 1127 -4.49 52.17 -22.40
CA GLU A 1127 -4.32 53.43 -23.14
C GLU A 1127 -4.54 54.68 -22.26
N HIS A 1128 -5.34 54.55 -21.20
CA HIS A 1128 -5.67 55.61 -20.26
C HIS A 1128 -5.24 55.27 -18.82
N TYR A 1129 -3.95 54.93 -18.65
CA TYR A 1129 -3.36 54.61 -17.35
C TYR A 1129 -3.01 55.88 -16.53
N ASP A 1130 -3.90 56.30 -15.64
CA ASP A 1130 -3.74 57.46 -14.73
C ASP A 1130 -3.97 57.09 -13.24
N PRO A 1131 -3.03 56.37 -12.62
CA PRO A 1131 -3.18 55.90 -11.25
C PRO A 1131 -2.86 56.96 -10.19
N LEU A 1132 -3.32 56.73 -8.96
CA LEU A 1132 -2.86 57.47 -7.78
C LEU A 1132 -1.42 57.06 -7.43
N PHE A 1133 -1.18 55.75 -7.38
CA PHE A 1133 0.15 55.16 -7.28
C PHE A 1133 0.28 54.07 -8.34
N PRO A 1134 1.26 54.17 -9.27
CA PRO A 1134 1.41 53.20 -10.34
C PRO A 1134 1.84 51.82 -9.83
N LEU A 1135 1.72 50.80 -10.69
CA LEU A 1135 2.37 49.50 -10.48
C LEU A 1135 3.88 49.73 -10.23
N ASP A 1136 4.47 48.90 -9.38
CA ASP A 1136 5.87 48.99 -8.93
C ASP A 1136 6.21 50.28 -8.14
N PHE A 1137 5.24 51.10 -7.75
CA PHE A 1137 5.48 52.24 -6.87
C PHE A 1137 5.78 51.80 -5.43
N GLY A 1138 6.68 52.50 -4.76
CA GLY A 1138 6.98 52.29 -3.34
C GLY A 1138 8.23 53.07 -2.96
N LEU A 1139 8.10 53.94 -1.95
CA LEU A 1139 9.20 54.72 -1.41
C LEU A 1139 10.16 53.80 -0.66
N GLU A 1140 11.45 53.94 -0.97
CA GLU A 1140 12.50 53.21 -0.27
C GLU A 1140 13.05 54.04 0.89
N THR A 1141 13.33 53.38 2.02
CA THR A 1141 14.05 54.00 3.14
C THR A 1141 15.30 53.20 3.46
N LYS A 1142 16.28 53.85 4.07
CA LYS A 1142 17.46 53.17 4.62
C LYS A 1142 17.21 52.82 6.08
N PRO A 1143 17.80 51.73 6.59
CA PRO A 1143 17.87 51.51 8.03
C PRO A 1143 18.46 52.75 8.72
N ALA A 1144 17.95 53.11 9.89
CA ALA A 1144 18.56 54.14 10.72
C ALA A 1144 19.95 53.65 11.14
N ASN A 1145 20.99 54.46 10.93
CA ASN A 1145 22.34 54.12 11.38
C ASN A 1145 22.31 53.93 12.89
N THR A 1146 22.56 52.70 13.34
CA THR A 1146 22.85 52.39 14.74
C THR A 1146 24.23 52.96 15.09
N THR A 1147 24.29 54.26 15.36
CA THR A 1147 25.38 54.77 16.22
C THR A 1147 25.10 54.29 17.63
N ALA A 1148 25.87 53.25 18.00
CA ALA A 1148 26.20 52.70 19.32
C ALA A 1148 25.37 53.11 20.54
#